data_AF-A0A093FDH1-F1
#
_entry.id   AF-A0A093FDH1-F1
#
_cell.length_a   1.000
_cell.length_b   1.000
_cell.length_c   1.000
_cell.angle_alpha   90.00
_cell.angle_beta   90.00
_cell.angle_gamma   90.00
#
_symmetry.space_group_name_H-M   'P 1'
#
loop_
_entity.id
_entity.type
_entity.pdbx_description
1 polymer ?
#
loop_
_entity_poly.entity_id
_entity_poly.type
_entity_poly.pdbx_seq_one_letter_code
_entity_poly.pdbx_strand_id
1 'polypeptide(L)'
;DVPAQIAVISDRLASVLGHSSDENEAATLNSPIQVDISAPRLEPCHQSVVDLLLTSFCQNLIAASYFNPPDRQGPCLSLFVKMMCGHRNLLPALLGRLCQLIYHQGPSLNDAHILGLASFVIHLTECRALVPEVEANFGISQPVPEKVLSISEYWNRLLACRTEESFAFCMRFYTAAASYVMCKFSSYSHEELCALLPPSLVKKLQYIVPRLCLEARGILCKEAKTDLIWSSMSCPSLNYKRASLCLWKQARFQELLKEKAFQLSFREWLLLELEVYPEKDILSALERQDFHYWAIYQWYLPAPSASGGCDGDLEKACSVIINTILDSSQRLEPGSCGQSKMSVNPDILCKLQEMVLELGCRRKLLSGCLDAQRHFLFEILQGRLKDREHCSALGEQLWRQQELLLHRRILVGLPASALIMTCRKGKKTMLDCEDFFHFVNSELKNVCSRGYALSYDITAHFFRGLLNASLDCEESAEGVNDVLTACQTKCPIVLFSAALWWPRLEPVLCSQWKRLFGAPLAEQLERLRERQSSATSFLSSGVVFPLSGPPWISAAFLHCTVQQQSPCGRERNALKRLGTDTEHLFSLQLLVSLLFFSLMDLISAKIAPKEGVDFQTSLEWSLEILQCLEERGMSWPLLFHSAEKDPRKYHVLRSAASDRHIRLLPVAFYSLTPCFHQELLTREPAFLYVALDFYIQLLRLFVEGKDLPQSDQAGQSPGPAEHGDPLEVISTARRFLLGAIPQCPAQSFGNVRLLLATCEELDPELAATLLRFSRPAVAMELDEELVLF
;
A
#
# COMPACT_ATOMS: atom_id res chain seq x y z
N ASP A 1 14.34 -43.66 41.60
CA ASP A 1 15.65 -43.54 40.92
C ASP A 1 15.71 -42.47 39.84
N VAL A 2 14.70 -42.32 38.97
CA VAL A 2 14.70 -41.31 37.89
C VAL A 2 14.92 -39.86 38.38
N PRO A 3 14.25 -39.33 39.42
CA PRO A 3 14.50 -37.97 39.89
C PRO A 3 15.93 -37.74 40.40
N ALA A 4 16.53 -38.76 41.03
CA ALA A 4 17.91 -38.70 41.52
C ALA A 4 18.92 -38.64 40.37
N GLN A 5 18.68 -39.39 39.29
CA GLN A 5 19.52 -39.33 38.08
C GLN A 5 19.39 -37.97 37.37
N ILE A 6 18.19 -37.39 37.32
CA ILE A 6 17.97 -36.05 36.76
C ILE A 6 18.67 -34.97 37.59
N ALA A 7 18.68 -35.08 38.92
CA ALA A 7 19.42 -34.17 39.80
C ALA A 7 20.93 -34.21 39.52
N VAL A 8 21.52 -35.40 39.37
CA VAL A 8 22.95 -35.55 39.00
C VAL A 8 23.26 -34.92 37.64
N ILE A 9 22.35 -35.03 36.67
CA ILE A 9 22.51 -34.36 35.36
C ILE A 9 22.45 -32.84 35.53
N SER A 10 21.51 -32.34 36.33
CA SER A 10 21.36 -30.91 36.63
C SER A 10 22.61 -30.32 37.26
N ASP A 11 23.19 -31.00 38.25
CA ASP A 11 24.41 -30.54 38.94
C ASP A 11 25.61 -30.48 37.98
N ARG A 12 25.73 -31.47 37.10
CA ARG A 12 26.77 -31.48 36.06
C ARG A 12 26.56 -30.36 35.04
N LEU A 13 25.32 -30.09 34.63
CA LEU A 13 25.01 -28.98 33.72
C LEU A 13 25.36 -27.62 34.34
N ALA A 14 25.04 -27.42 35.62
CA ALA A 14 25.42 -26.20 36.35
C ALA A 14 26.93 -25.99 36.37
N SER A 15 27.72 -27.07 36.53
CA SER A 15 29.19 -26.98 36.51
C SER A 15 29.78 -26.63 35.14
N VAL A 16 29.11 -26.99 34.04
CA VAL A 16 29.58 -26.78 32.67
C VAL A 16 29.13 -25.42 32.11
N LEU A 17 27.93 -24.97 32.46
CA LEU A 17 27.32 -23.72 31.98
C LEU A 17 27.72 -22.50 32.83
N GLY A 18 28.47 -22.71 33.92
CA GLY A 18 28.88 -21.69 34.88
C GLY A 18 27.74 -21.26 35.81
N HIS A 19 28.09 -20.93 37.06
CA HIS A 19 27.16 -20.26 37.97
C HIS A 19 27.03 -18.79 37.56
N SER A 20 25.81 -18.27 37.45
CA SER A 20 25.57 -16.83 37.37
C SER A 20 26.03 -16.21 38.69
N SER A 21 27.17 -15.51 38.67
CA SER A 21 27.62 -14.73 39.81
C SER A 21 26.76 -13.47 39.95
N ASP A 22 26.26 -13.27 41.17
CA ASP A 22 25.90 -11.99 41.82
C ASP A 22 24.48 -11.41 41.66
N GLU A 23 23.79 -11.38 42.82
CA GLU A 23 22.92 -10.36 43.44
C GLU A 23 21.79 -9.65 42.67
N ASN A 24 21.67 -9.78 41.35
CA ASN A 24 20.61 -9.14 40.54
C ASN A 24 19.59 -10.13 39.94
N GLU A 25 19.53 -11.36 40.47
CA GLU A 25 18.71 -12.46 39.91
C GLU A 25 17.22 -12.10 39.80
N ALA A 26 16.65 -11.35 40.75
CA ALA A 26 15.24 -11.01 40.75
C ALA A 26 14.80 -10.13 39.56
N ALA A 27 15.66 -9.24 39.06
CA ALA A 27 15.38 -8.36 37.93
C ALA A 27 15.61 -9.06 36.57
N THR A 28 16.58 -9.96 36.51
CA THR A 28 16.89 -10.77 35.31
C THR A 28 16.00 -12.00 35.12
N LEU A 29 15.22 -12.41 36.13
CA LEU A 29 14.33 -13.58 36.03
C LEU A 29 13.19 -13.40 35.01
N ASN A 30 12.83 -12.15 34.69
CA ASN A 30 11.73 -11.78 33.80
C ASN A 30 12.19 -11.15 32.46
N SER A 31 13.49 -11.02 32.21
CA SER A 31 13.97 -10.47 30.94
C SER A 31 13.72 -11.45 29.77
N PRO A 32 13.31 -10.97 28.59
CA PRO A 32 13.05 -11.84 27.45
C PRO A 32 14.33 -12.49 26.94
N ILE A 33 14.22 -13.70 26.40
CA ILE A 33 15.33 -14.44 25.80
C ILE A 33 15.57 -13.92 24.38
N GLN A 34 16.77 -13.41 24.11
CA GLN A 34 17.15 -12.97 22.77
C GLN A 34 17.61 -14.14 21.89
N VAL A 35 16.98 -14.30 20.73
CA VAL A 35 17.37 -15.29 19.71
C VAL A 35 17.38 -14.66 18.32
N ASP A 36 18.51 -14.76 17.63
CA ASP A 36 18.58 -14.42 16.20
C ASP A 36 18.13 -15.62 15.37
N ILE A 37 17.03 -15.47 14.62
CA ILE A 37 16.48 -16.52 13.74
C ILE A 37 17.29 -16.61 12.44
N SER A 38 17.80 -15.47 11.97
CA SER A 38 18.49 -15.35 10.69
C SER A 38 19.91 -15.95 10.73
N ALA A 39 20.62 -15.73 11.84
CA ALA A 39 21.95 -16.27 12.08
C ALA A 39 22.12 -16.63 13.57
N PRO A 40 21.48 -17.72 14.07
CA PRO A 40 21.64 -18.16 15.45
C PRO A 40 23.09 -18.56 15.71
N ARG A 41 23.89 -17.63 16.27
CA ARG A 41 25.28 -17.90 16.69
C ARG A 41 25.24 -18.58 18.05
N LEU A 42 25.79 -19.79 18.10
CA LEU A 42 25.92 -20.56 19.34
C LEU A 42 27.41 -20.74 19.64
N GLU A 43 27.79 -20.60 20.90
CA GLU A 43 29.14 -20.97 21.32
C GLU A 43 29.34 -22.49 21.15
N PRO A 44 30.50 -22.95 20.65
CA PRO A 44 30.73 -24.37 20.36
C PRO A 44 30.52 -25.31 21.54
N CYS A 45 30.82 -24.84 22.76
CA CYS A 45 30.59 -25.56 24.01
C CYS A 45 29.09 -25.72 24.30
N HIS A 46 28.31 -24.64 24.21
CA HIS A 46 26.85 -24.66 24.39
C HIS A 46 26.15 -25.51 23.32
N GLN A 47 26.60 -25.44 22.06
CA GLN A 47 26.04 -26.27 20.99
C GLN A 47 26.25 -27.76 21.26
N SER A 48 27.46 -28.17 21.68
CA SER A 48 27.78 -29.57 21.97
C SER A 48 26.93 -30.13 23.12
N VAL A 49 26.73 -29.34 24.18
CA VAL A 49 25.88 -29.70 25.31
C VAL A 49 24.42 -29.84 24.89
N VAL A 50 23.88 -28.87 24.15
CA VAL A 50 22.49 -28.90 23.68
C VAL A 50 22.25 -30.08 22.73
N ASP A 51 23.15 -30.34 21.79
CA ASP A 51 23.05 -31.48 20.87
C ASP A 51 23.06 -32.82 21.62
N LEU A 52 23.89 -32.96 22.66
CA LEU A 52 23.90 -34.13 23.53
C LEU A 52 22.57 -34.31 24.27
N LEU A 53 22.02 -33.22 24.85
CA LEU A 53 20.74 -33.26 25.58
C LEU A 53 19.57 -33.61 24.66
N LEU A 54 19.49 -32.97 23.48
CA LEU A 54 18.45 -33.25 22.49
C LEU A 54 18.55 -34.68 21.94
N THR A 55 19.77 -35.15 21.66
CA THR A 55 20.02 -36.51 21.17
C THR A 55 19.61 -37.54 22.23
N SER A 56 19.99 -37.31 23.49
CA SER A 56 19.60 -38.17 24.61
C SER A 56 18.08 -38.22 24.76
N PHE A 57 17.40 -37.08 24.65
CA PHE A 57 15.94 -37.03 24.69
C PHE A 57 15.30 -37.86 23.56
N CYS A 58 15.74 -37.65 22.32
CA CYS A 58 15.23 -38.39 21.16
C CYS A 58 15.45 -39.89 21.31
N GLN A 59 16.66 -40.32 21.70
CA GLN A 59 16.98 -41.74 21.90
C GLN A 59 16.12 -42.37 23.00
N ASN A 60 15.96 -41.70 24.14
CA ASN A 60 15.16 -42.19 25.26
C ASN A 60 13.67 -42.30 24.90
N LEU A 61 13.12 -41.33 24.15
CA LEU A 61 11.74 -41.39 23.67
C LEU A 61 11.52 -42.59 22.74
N ILE A 62 12.42 -42.78 21.76
CA ILE A 62 12.32 -43.88 20.79
C ILE A 62 12.46 -45.22 21.51
N ALA A 63 13.45 -45.37 22.40
CA ALA A 63 13.65 -46.57 23.20
C ALA A 63 12.41 -46.90 24.06
N ALA A 64 11.86 -45.91 24.77
CA ALA A 64 10.66 -46.10 25.58
C ALA A 64 9.42 -46.47 24.75
N SER A 65 9.31 -45.93 23.54
CA SER A 65 8.19 -46.17 22.62
C SER A 65 8.13 -47.59 22.06
N TYR A 66 9.24 -48.31 22.04
CA TYR A 66 9.25 -49.74 21.70
C TYR A 66 8.58 -50.62 22.76
N PHE A 67 8.65 -50.21 24.03
CA PHE A 67 8.12 -51.00 25.14
C PHE A 67 6.71 -50.59 25.53
N ASN A 68 6.44 -49.28 25.59
CA ASN A 68 5.16 -48.74 26.04
C ASN A 68 4.74 -47.51 25.22
N PRO A 69 3.44 -47.33 24.96
CA PRO A 69 2.94 -46.09 24.38
C PRO A 69 3.12 -44.89 25.34
N PRO A 70 3.20 -43.65 24.83
CA PRO A 70 3.47 -42.42 25.60
C PRO A 70 2.65 -42.21 26.88
N ASP A 71 1.39 -42.64 26.92
CA ASP A 71 0.52 -42.61 28.11
C ASP A 71 1.06 -43.45 29.27
N ARG A 72 1.87 -44.47 28.98
CA ARG A 72 2.41 -45.44 29.96
C ARG A 72 3.91 -45.31 30.21
N GLN A 73 4.58 -44.31 29.62
CA GLN A 73 6.03 -44.11 29.75
C GLN A 73 6.46 -43.41 31.06
N GLY A 74 5.50 -42.94 31.87
CA GLY A 74 5.77 -42.25 33.13
C GLY A 74 6.35 -40.83 32.95
N PRO A 75 6.70 -40.13 34.06
CA PRO A 75 7.04 -38.70 34.04
C PRO A 75 8.49 -38.39 33.65
N CYS A 76 9.30 -39.40 33.30
CA CYS A 76 10.75 -39.26 33.07
C CYS A 76 11.09 -38.13 32.07
N LEU A 77 10.43 -38.13 30.91
CA LEU A 77 10.65 -37.13 29.85
C LEU A 77 10.19 -35.73 30.27
N SER A 78 9.05 -35.61 30.95
CA SER A 78 8.56 -34.31 31.45
C SER A 78 9.49 -33.73 32.52
N LEU A 79 10.03 -34.57 33.43
CA LEU A 79 11.01 -34.15 34.42
C LEU A 79 12.35 -33.74 33.80
N PHE A 80 12.78 -34.42 32.74
CA PHE A 80 14.00 -34.08 32.02
C PHE A 80 13.91 -32.70 31.36
N VAL A 81 12.80 -32.40 30.69
CA VAL A 81 12.56 -31.08 30.08
C VAL A 81 12.40 -30.00 31.15
N LYS A 82 11.69 -30.29 32.25
CA LYS A 82 11.57 -29.37 33.38
C LYS A 82 12.93 -29.00 33.99
N MET A 83 13.83 -29.97 34.09
CA MET A 83 15.21 -29.74 34.53
C MET A 83 15.94 -28.81 33.55
N MET A 84 15.85 -29.05 32.23
CA MET A 84 16.45 -28.17 31.22
C MET A 84 15.90 -26.74 31.28
N CYS A 85 14.58 -26.58 31.48
CA CYS A 85 13.94 -25.27 31.67
C CYS A 85 14.39 -24.54 32.93
N GLY A 86 14.88 -25.25 33.94
CA GLY A 86 15.44 -24.67 35.16
C GLY A 86 16.79 -23.98 34.95
N HIS A 87 17.53 -24.32 33.90
CA HIS A 87 18.84 -23.74 33.58
C HIS A 87 18.69 -22.54 32.64
N ARG A 88 18.71 -21.31 33.19
CA ARG A 88 18.54 -20.07 32.41
C ARG A 88 19.57 -19.90 31.30
N ASN A 89 20.85 -20.17 31.58
CA ASN A 89 21.94 -20.04 30.60
C ASN A 89 21.82 -21.04 29.44
N LEU A 90 21.10 -22.14 29.63
CA LEU A 90 20.87 -23.15 28.60
C LEU A 90 19.75 -22.75 27.62
N LEU A 91 18.74 -21.99 28.08
CA LEU A 91 17.53 -21.71 27.31
C LEU A 91 17.78 -20.95 26.00
N PRO A 92 18.59 -19.86 25.96
CA PRO A 92 18.92 -19.19 24.70
C PRO A 92 19.63 -20.12 23.72
N ALA A 93 20.59 -20.92 24.21
CA ALA A 93 21.32 -21.88 23.39
C ALA A 93 20.42 -23.00 22.85
N LEU A 94 19.50 -23.49 23.68
CA LEU A 94 18.49 -24.49 23.32
C LEU A 94 17.55 -23.96 22.24
N LEU A 95 16.97 -22.77 22.42
CA LEU A 95 16.04 -22.17 21.46
C LEU A 95 16.74 -21.81 20.15
N GLY A 96 17.98 -21.30 20.21
CA GLY A 96 18.81 -21.04 19.03
C GLY A 96 19.16 -22.31 18.27
N ARG A 97 19.49 -23.41 18.97
CA ARG A 97 19.77 -24.70 18.31
C ARG A 97 18.52 -25.32 17.71
N LEU A 98 17.38 -25.22 18.39
CA LEU A 98 16.09 -25.64 17.84
C LEU A 98 15.72 -24.82 16.61
N CYS A 99 16.00 -23.52 16.58
CA CYS A 99 15.88 -22.71 15.36
C CYS A 99 16.73 -23.26 14.22
N GLN A 100 18.01 -23.57 14.46
CA GLN A 100 18.87 -24.18 13.45
C GLN A 100 18.31 -25.51 12.93
N LEU A 101 17.86 -26.38 13.83
CA LEU A 101 17.35 -27.70 13.47
C LEU A 101 16.02 -27.63 12.72
N ILE A 102 15.09 -26.78 13.17
CA ILE A 102 13.73 -26.71 12.64
C ILE A 102 13.66 -25.84 11.38
N TYR A 103 14.26 -24.65 11.41
CA TYR A 103 14.14 -23.67 10.33
C TYR A 103 15.17 -23.88 9.22
N HIS A 104 16.44 -24.15 9.57
CA HIS A 104 17.54 -24.24 8.59
C HIS A 104 17.84 -25.67 8.15
N GLN A 105 17.75 -26.65 9.05
CA GLN A 105 18.13 -28.05 8.79
C GLN A 105 16.92 -28.99 8.64
N GLY A 106 15.69 -28.49 8.80
CA GLY A 106 14.47 -29.28 8.88
C GLY A 106 14.32 -30.36 7.78
N PRO A 107 14.47 -30.00 6.49
CA PRO A 107 14.34 -30.96 5.39
C PRO A 107 15.34 -32.14 5.45
N SER A 108 16.51 -31.93 6.04
CA SER A 108 17.58 -32.94 6.16
C SER A 108 17.39 -33.90 7.35
N LEU A 109 16.44 -33.64 8.24
CA LEU A 109 16.23 -34.44 9.44
C LEU A 109 15.53 -35.78 9.13
N ASN A 110 16.01 -36.83 9.80
CA ASN A 110 15.38 -38.14 9.76
C ASN A 110 14.07 -38.17 10.56
N ASP A 111 13.27 -39.21 10.35
CA ASP A 111 11.95 -39.38 10.99
C ASP A 111 12.01 -39.47 12.51
N ALA A 112 13.00 -40.18 13.04
CA ALA A 112 13.17 -40.34 14.48
C ALA A 112 13.52 -39.01 15.18
N HIS A 113 14.35 -38.18 14.55
CA HIS A 113 14.68 -36.84 15.03
C HIS A 113 13.47 -35.92 14.97
N ILE A 114 12.68 -35.97 13.90
CA ILE A 114 11.45 -35.16 13.81
C ILE A 114 10.45 -35.56 14.91
N LEU A 115 10.24 -36.87 15.14
CA LEU A 115 9.36 -37.36 16.20
C LEU A 115 9.84 -36.92 17.59
N GLY A 116 11.15 -37.02 17.84
CA GLY A 116 11.79 -36.58 19.08
C GLY A 116 11.65 -35.08 19.31
N LEU A 117 11.97 -34.25 18.31
CA LEU A 117 11.86 -32.80 18.39
C LEU A 117 10.41 -32.34 18.55
N ALA A 118 9.47 -32.94 17.82
CA ALA A 118 8.05 -32.66 17.96
C ALA A 118 7.55 -32.94 19.38
N SER A 119 7.93 -34.10 19.95
CA SER A 119 7.58 -34.47 21.33
C SER A 119 8.24 -33.54 22.35
N PHE A 120 9.49 -33.12 22.10
CA PHE A 120 10.22 -32.17 22.95
C PHE A 120 9.52 -30.81 23.02
N VAL A 121 9.08 -30.27 21.87
CA VAL A 121 8.34 -28.99 21.80
C VAL A 121 7.03 -29.05 22.58
N ILE A 122 6.35 -30.20 22.58
CA ILE A 122 5.14 -30.40 23.39
C ILE A 122 5.47 -30.35 24.90
N HIS A 123 6.54 -30.99 25.36
CA HIS A 123 6.96 -30.89 26.78
C HIS A 123 7.43 -29.49 27.17
N LEU A 124 8.08 -28.77 26.25
CA LEU A 124 8.41 -27.35 26.46
C LEU A 124 7.15 -26.50 26.62
N THR A 125 6.09 -26.82 25.87
CA THR A 125 4.80 -26.15 25.97
C THR A 125 4.08 -26.49 27.29
N GLU A 126 4.17 -27.75 27.76
CA GLU A 126 3.73 -28.15 29.10
C GLU A 126 4.46 -27.34 30.19
N CYS A 127 5.75 -27.06 29.99
CA CYS A 127 6.59 -26.26 30.87
C CYS A 127 6.57 -24.75 30.57
N ARG A 128 5.60 -24.23 29.80
CA ARG A 128 5.58 -22.82 29.35
C ARG A 128 5.70 -21.80 30.48
N ALA A 129 5.19 -22.11 31.67
CA ALA A 129 5.28 -21.23 32.85
C ALA A 129 6.72 -21.01 33.35
N LEU A 130 7.66 -21.89 32.97
CA LEU A 130 9.07 -21.81 33.34
C LEU A 130 9.91 -21.10 32.28
N VAL A 131 9.38 -20.91 31.07
CA VAL A 131 10.09 -20.31 29.94
C VAL A 131 9.71 -18.83 29.84
N PRO A 132 10.67 -17.88 29.92
CA PRO A 132 10.41 -16.46 29.68
C PRO A 132 9.96 -16.21 28.25
N GLU A 133 9.43 -15.02 28.00
CA GLU A 133 9.09 -14.60 26.64
C GLU A 133 10.35 -14.47 25.77
N VAL A 134 10.20 -14.61 24.45
CA VAL A 134 11.31 -14.71 23.49
C VAL A 134 11.32 -13.48 22.60
N GLU A 135 12.45 -12.78 22.58
CA GLU A 135 12.70 -11.68 21.67
C GLU A 135 13.44 -12.22 20.44
N ALA A 136 12.75 -12.21 19.28
CA ALA A 136 13.26 -12.84 18.07
C ALA A 136 13.72 -11.80 17.05
N ASN A 137 15.01 -11.81 16.73
CA ASN A 137 15.60 -10.97 15.69
C ASN A 137 15.53 -11.67 14.33
N PHE A 138 14.85 -11.02 13.38
CA PHE A 138 14.67 -11.53 12.01
C PHE A 138 15.70 -10.97 11.00
N GLY A 139 16.79 -10.35 11.48
CA GLY A 139 17.82 -9.75 10.62
C GLY A 139 17.40 -8.44 9.92
N ILE A 140 16.41 -7.73 10.48
CA ILE A 140 15.85 -6.49 9.92
C ILE A 140 16.59 -5.29 10.54
N SER A 141 17.13 -4.40 9.70
CA SER A 141 18.03 -3.30 10.08
C SER A 141 17.33 -2.02 10.56
N GLN A 142 16.05 -2.07 10.96
CA GLN A 142 15.31 -0.93 11.52
C GLN A 142 14.65 -1.29 12.86
N PRO A 143 14.47 -0.30 13.76
CA PRO A 143 13.91 -0.50 15.09
C PRO A 143 12.39 -0.65 15.00
N VAL A 144 11.91 -1.80 14.51
CA VAL A 144 10.55 -2.25 14.83
C VAL A 144 10.57 -2.54 16.33
N PRO A 145 9.55 -2.13 17.13
CA PRO A 145 9.51 -2.48 18.54
C PRO A 145 9.72 -3.99 18.67
N GLU A 146 10.77 -4.36 19.39
CA GLU A 146 11.20 -5.73 19.65
C GLU A 146 9.96 -6.55 20.04
N LYS A 147 9.47 -7.36 19.11
CA LYS A 147 8.22 -8.07 19.32
C LYS A 147 8.52 -9.24 20.23
N VAL A 148 8.29 -9.05 21.51
CA VAL A 148 8.35 -10.10 22.52
C VAL A 148 7.27 -11.15 22.17
N LEU A 149 7.70 -12.38 21.94
CA LEU A 149 6.88 -13.50 21.51
C LEU A 149 6.68 -14.50 22.65
N SER A 150 5.49 -15.06 22.75
CA SER A 150 5.30 -16.30 23.51
C SER A 150 6.05 -17.46 22.85
N ILE A 151 6.39 -18.50 23.63
CA ILE A 151 7.06 -19.69 23.09
C ILE A 151 6.25 -20.36 21.96
N SER A 152 4.91 -20.31 22.05
CA SER A 152 4.00 -20.82 21.02
C SER A 152 4.04 -20.02 19.72
N GLU A 153 4.20 -18.70 19.80
CA GLU A 153 4.34 -17.84 18.63
C GLU A 153 5.71 -17.98 18.00
N TYR A 154 6.75 -18.17 18.81
CA TYR A 154 8.10 -18.48 18.34
C TYR A 154 8.11 -19.74 17.46
N TRP A 155 7.52 -20.85 17.93
CA TRP A 155 7.38 -22.07 17.11
C TRP A 155 6.59 -21.84 15.83
N ASN A 156 5.51 -21.05 15.92
CA ASN A 156 4.69 -20.73 14.76
C ASN A 156 5.48 -19.98 13.68
N ARG A 157 6.43 -19.11 14.06
CA ARG A 157 7.31 -18.39 13.14
C ARG A 157 8.37 -19.28 12.51
N LEU A 158 8.93 -20.23 13.26
CA LEU A 158 9.95 -21.16 12.74
C LEU A 158 9.35 -22.18 11.76
N LEU A 159 8.14 -22.67 12.02
CA LEU A 159 7.50 -23.68 11.17
C LEU A 159 6.68 -23.04 10.04
N ALA A 160 7.34 -22.24 9.20
CA ALA A 160 6.70 -21.58 8.06
C ALA A 160 6.53 -22.57 6.89
N CYS A 161 5.35 -22.56 6.26
CA CYS A 161 5.05 -23.41 5.10
C CYS A 161 5.12 -22.55 3.83
N ARG A 162 6.30 -22.48 3.20
CA ARG A 162 6.55 -21.60 2.04
C ARG A 162 6.95 -22.34 0.77
N THR A 163 7.69 -23.43 0.92
CA THR A 163 8.27 -24.26 -0.13
C THR A 163 7.91 -25.74 0.04
N GLU A 164 8.13 -26.56 -0.98
CA GLU A 164 7.90 -28.00 -0.97
C GLU A 164 8.56 -28.69 0.23
N GLU A 165 9.87 -28.45 0.41
CA GLU A 165 10.63 -29.00 1.53
C GLU A 165 10.06 -28.60 2.89
N SER A 166 9.66 -27.33 3.02
CA SER A 166 9.06 -26.81 4.26
C SER A 166 7.66 -27.39 4.51
N PHE A 167 6.86 -27.64 3.47
CA PHE A 167 5.55 -28.27 3.58
C PHE A 167 5.68 -29.73 4.01
N ALA A 168 6.59 -30.48 3.37
CA ALA A 168 6.88 -31.86 3.72
C ALA A 168 7.37 -31.98 5.18
N PHE A 169 8.30 -31.12 5.59
CA PHE A 169 8.78 -31.05 6.96
C PHE A 169 7.69 -30.68 7.96
N CYS A 170 6.92 -29.61 7.70
CA CYS A 170 5.83 -29.17 8.58
C CYS A 170 4.75 -30.25 8.72
N MET A 171 4.38 -30.93 7.63
CA MET A 171 3.42 -32.04 7.69
C MET A 171 3.92 -33.17 8.60
N ARG A 172 5.19 -33.57 8.46
CA ARG A 172 5.82 -34.59 9.32
C ARG A 172 5.84 -34.15 10.79
N PHE A 173 6.31 -32.92 11.04
CA PHE A 173 6.46 -32.36 12.38
C PHE A 173 5.12 -32.20 13.10
N TYR A 174 4.13 -31.57 12.47
CA TYR A 174 2.82 -31.34 13.10
C TYR A 174 2.04 -32.63 13.30
N THR A 175 2.11 -33.58 12.36
CA THR A 175 1.49 -34.88 12.51
C THR A 175 2.10 -35.63 13.70
N ALA A 176 3.43 -35.62 13.84
CA ALA A 176 4.13 -36.22 14.97
C ALA A 176 3.73 -35.56 16.30
N ALA A 177 3.72 -34.22 16.37
CA ALA A 177 3.37 -33.46 17.56
C ALA A 177 1.94 -33.74 18.02
N ALA A 178 0.96 -33.64 17.11
CA ALA A 178 -0.44 -33.90 17.43
C ALA A 178 -0.68 -35.37 17.80
N SER A 179 -0.09 -36.32 17.07
CA SER A 179 -0.20 -37.75 17.42
C SER A 179 0.38 -38.05 18.81
N TYR A 180 1.48 -37.38 19.18
CA TYR A 180 2.08 -37.53 20.50
C TYR A 180 1.15 -37.00 21.60
N VAL A 181 0.56 -35.81 21.40
CA VAL A 181 -0.38 -35.22 22.36
C VAL A 181 -1.60 -36.13 22.55
N MET A 182 -2.20 -36.59 21.45
CA MET A 182 -3.38 -37.44 21.48
C MET A 182 -3.12 -38.79 22.17
N CYS A 183 -1.88 -39.28 22.10
CA CYS A 183 -1.47 -40.52 22.75
C CYS A 183 -1.12 -40.30 24.23
N LYS A 184 -0.19 -39.39 24.55
CA LYS A 184 0.31 -39.15 25.92
C LYS A 184 -0.78 -38.66 26.87
N PHE A 185 -1.62 -37.73 26.40
CA PHE A 185 -2.65 -37.09 27.21
C PHE A 185 -4.02 -37.71 26.92
N SER A 186 -4.05 -39.00 26.61
CA SER A 186 -5.28 -39.72 26.26
C SER A 186 -6.32 -39.71 27.39
N SER A 187 -5.90 -39.58 28.64
CA SER A 187 -6.79 -39.48 29.81
C SER A 187 -7.31 -38.07 30.12
N TYR A 188 -6.75 -37.02 29.49
CA TYR A 188 -7.10 -35.63 29.81
C TYR A 188 -8.51 -35.30 29.33
N SER A 189 -9.21 -34.44 30.09
CA SER A 189 -10.48 -33.88 29.67
C SER A 189 -10.31 -32.98 28.45
N HIS A 190 -11.41 -32.70 27.75
CA HIS A 190 -11.40 -31.84 26.56
C HIS A 190 -10.87 -30.43 26.88
N GLU A 191 -11.25 -29.87 28.02
CA GLU A 191 -10.82 -28.55 28.48
C GLU A 191 -9.31 -28.48 28.79
N GLU A 192 -8.76 -29.51 29.45
CA GLU A 192 -7.33 -29.58 29.75
C GLU A 192 -6.48 -29.70 28.47
N LEU A 193 -6.96 -30.47 27.49
CA LEU A 193 -6.30 -30.56 26.18
C LEU A 193 -6.32 -29.21 25.44
N CYS A 194 -7.43 -28.49 25.51
CA CYS A 194 -7.56 -27.15 24.94
C CYS A 194 -6.59 -26.15 25.58
N ALA A 195 -6.35 -26.26 26.90
CA ALA A 195 -5.43 -25.39 27.62
C ALA A 195 -3.94 -25.69 27.31
N LEU A 196 -3.62 -26.95 26.99
CA LEU A 196 -2.26 -27.41 26.70
C LEU A 196 -1.83 -27.13 25.26
N LEU A 197 -2.71 -27.35 24.28
CA LEU A 197 -2.39 -27.28 22.86
C LEU A 197 -2.25 -25.82 22.37
N PRO A 198 -1.12 -25.46 21.73
CA PRO A 198 -1.01 -24.17 21.04
C PRO A 198 -2.04 -24.07 19.92
N PRO A 199 -2.87 -23.01 19.86
CA PRO A 199 -3.86 -22.86 18.79
C PRO A 199 -3.25 -22.82 17.39
N SER A 200 -2.05 -22.25 17.25
CA SER A 200 -1.30 -22.18 16.00
C SER A 200 -1.00 -23.55 15.40
N LEU A 201 -0.73 -24.57 16.23
CA LEU A 201 -0.43 -25.93 15.78
C LEU A 201 -1.66 -26.56 15.11
N VAL A 202 -2.82 -26.47 15.77
CA VAL A 202 -4.06 -27.07 15.27
C VAL A 202 -4.54 -26.34 14.01
N LYS A 203 -4.48 -25.01 14.01
CA LYS A 203 -4.82 -24.18 12.84
C LYS A 203 -3.93 -24.51 11.63
N LYS A 204 -2.62 -24.73 11.83
CA LYS A 204 -1.72 -25.13 10.73
C LYS A 204 -1.99 -26.54 10.23
N LEU A 205 -2.37 -27.47 11.09
CA LEU A 205 -2.85 -28.78 10.64
C LEU A 205 -4.13 -28.66 9.80
N GLN A 206 -5.08 -27.80 10.20
CA GLN A 206 -6.29 -27.53 9.41
C GLN A 206 -5.99 -26.92 8.03
N TYR A 207 -4.86 -26.23 7.88
CA TYR A 207 -4.39 -25.73 6.59
C TYR A 207 -3.66 -26.82 5.78
N ILE A 208 -2.67 -27.50 6.37
CA ILE A 208 -1.76 -28.41 5.66
C ILE A 208 -2.45 -29.72 5.25
N VAL A 209 -3.25 -30.33 6.14
CA VAL A 209 -3.80 -31.67 5.89
C VAL A 209 -4.77 -31.66 4.71
N PRO A 210 -5.79 -30.78 4.64
CA PRO A 210 -6.65 -30.69 3.46
C PRO A 210 -5.92 -30.21 2.20
N ARG A 211 -4.83 -29.43 2.34
CA ARG A 211 -4.01 -29.00 1.20
C ARG A 211 -3.33 -30.20 0.52
N LEU A 212 -2.66 -31.05 1.30
CA LEU A 212 -1.84 -32.16 0.78
C LEU A 212 -2.60 -33.49 0.63
N CYS A 213 -3.74 -33.64 1.33
CA CYS A 213 -4.56 -34.84 1.31
C CYS A 213 -5.99 -34.50 0.87
N LEU A 214 -6.35 -34.88 -0.35
CA LEU A 214 -7.69 -34.68 -0.90
C LEU A 214 -8.78 -35.40 -0.08
N GLU A 215 -8.42 -36.51 0.56
CA GLU A 215 -9.31 -37.34 1.38
C GLU A 215 -9.79 -36.59 2.64
N ALA A 216 -9.03 -35.60 3.10
CA ALA A 216 -9.41 -34.76 4.24
C ALA A 216 -10.48 -33.71 3.89
N ARG A 217 -10.74 -33.48 2.59
CA ARG A 217 -11.73 -32.50 2.08
C ARG A 217 -13.18 -33.02 2.08
N GLY A 218 -13.42 -34.24 2.57
CA GLY A 218 -14.75 -34.86 2.60
C GLY A 218 -15.10 -35.68 1.35
N ILE A 219 -14.14 -35.88 0.43
CA ILE A 219 -14.31 -36.80 -0.71
C ILE A 219 -14.35 -38.24 -0.16
N LEU A 220 -15.38 -39.00 -0.55
CA LEU A 220 -15.65 -40.38 -0.12
C LEU A 220 -14.47 -41.32 -0.43
N CYS A 221 -13.49 -41.39 0.45
CA CYS A 221 -12.42 -42.39 0.37
C CYS A 221 -12.82 -43.64 1.16
N LYS A 222 -13.07 -44.75 0.46
CA LYS A 222 -13.44 -46.08 1.02
C LYS A 222 -12.25 -46.78 1.70
N GLU A 223 -11.49 -46.08 2.53
CA GLU A 223 -10.42 -46.71 3.31
C GLU A 223 -10.92 -47.11 4.70
N ALA A 224 -10.58 -48.34 5.11
CA ALA A 224 -10.96 -48.91 6.39
C ALA A 224 -10.50 -48.03 7.56
N LYS A 225 -11.39 -47.79 8.52
CA LYS A 225 -11.07 -47.17 9.82
C LYS A 225 -9.96 -48.01 10.48
N THR A 226 -8.73 -47.52 10.38
CA THR A 226 -7.58 -48.06 11.12
C THR A 226 -7.17 -46.96 12.08
N ASP A 227 -7.32 -47.22 13.37
CA ASP A 227 -6.88 -46.31 14.42
C ASP A 227 -5.35 -46.13 14.31
N LEU A 228 -4.87 -44.90 14.46
CA LEU A 228 -3.45 -44.62 14.43
C LEU A 228 -2.78 -45.22 15.68
N ILE A 229 -2.00 -46.27 15.52
CA ILE A 229 -1.24 -46.88 16.61
C ILE A 229 0.13 -46.21 16.69
N TRP A 230 0.48 -45.62 17.84
CA TRP A 230 1.77 -44.93 18.07
C TRP A 230 3.00 -45.76 17.66
N SER A 231 2.96 -47.08 17.84
CA SER A 231 4.05 -47.99 17.45
C SER A 231 4.33 -48.01 15.95
N SER A 232 3.34 -47.65 15.10
CA SER A 232 3.55 -47.50 13.66
C SER A 232 4.38 -46.25 13.33
N MET A 233 4.21 -45.16 14.09
CA MET A 233 4.91 -43.87 13.93
C MET A 233 6.40 -43.94 14.29
N SER A 234 6.78 -44.82 15.21
CA SER A 234 8.18 -45.05 15.61
C SER A 234 8.98 -45.91 14.61
N CYS A 235 8.37 -46.36 13.50
CA CYS A 235 9.00 -47.22 12.49
C CYS A 235 9.57 -46.41 11.31
N PRO A 236 10.78 -46.71 10.78
CA PRO A 236 11.45 -45.92 9.73
C PRO A 236 10.79 -45.90 8.33
N SER A 237 9.72 -46.67 8.09
CA SER A 237 9.06 -46.81 6.78
C SER A 237 7.74 -46.04 6.67
N LEU A 238 7.59 -44.97 7.46
CA LEU A 238 6.31 -44.30 7.67
C LEU A 238 5.85 -43.45 6.47
N ASN A 239 4.64 -43.70 6.00
CA ASN A 239 3.94 -42.78 5.10
C ASN A 239 3.18 -41.72 5.92
N TYR A 240 3.79 -40.54 6.09
CA TYR A 240 3.20 -39.43 6.85
C TYR A 240 1.88 -38.92 6.29
N LYS A 241 1.63 -39.07 4.98
CA LYS A 241 0.34 -38.74 4.38
C LYS A 241 -0.77 -39.59 5.03
N ARG A 242 -0.54 -40.90 5.11
CA ARG A 242 -1.45 -41.84 5.77
C ARG A 242 -1.58 -41.58 7.27
N ALA A 243 -0.47 -41.34 7.96
CA ALA A 243 -0.50 -41.03 9.39
C ALA A 243 -1.33 -39.77 9.71
N SER A 244 -1.14 -38.71 8.93
CA SER A 244 -1.90 -37.46 9.07
C SER A 244 -3.39 -37.66 8.81
N LEU A 245 -3.75 -38.50 7.83
CA LEU A 245 -5.14 -38.84 7.52
C LEU A 245 -5.79 -39.69 8.62
N CYS A 246 -5.06 -40.64 9.21
CA CYS A 246 -5.57 -41.42 10.34
C CYS A 246 -5.83 -40.52 11.56
N LEU A 247 -4.91 -39.60 11.87
CA LEU A 247 -5.10 -38.58 12.90
C LEU A 247 -6.32 -37.69 12.57
N TRP A 248 -6.41 -37.22 11.33
CA TRP A 248 -7.52 -36.37 10.88
C TRP A 248 -8.87 -37.07 11.03
N LYS A 249 -8.97 -38.37 10.75
CA LYS A 249 -10.22 -39.14 10.88
C LYS A 249 -10.58 -39.50 12.33
N GLN A 250 -9.70 -39.27 13.30
CA GLN A 250 -9.95 -39.59 14.71
C GLN A 250 -11.06 -38.70 15.30
N ALA A 251 -12.08 -39.31 15.91
CA ALA A 251 -13.25 -38.59 16.44
C ALA A 251 -12.88 -37.51 17.46
N ARG A 252 -11.98 -37.83 18.41
CA ARG A 252 -11.52 -36.88 19.43
C ARG A 252 -10.76 -35.68 18.83
N PHE A 253 -10.00 -35.91 17.76
CA PHE A 253 -9.34 -34.81 17.07
C PHE A 253 -10.36 -33.94 16.33
N GLN A 254 -11.34 -34.54 15.66
CA GLN A 254 -12.44 -33.81 15.00
C GLN A 254 -13.31 -33.00 15.98
N GLU A 255 -13.49 -33.47 17.21
CA GLU A 255 -14.15 -32.69 18.26
C GLU A 255 -13.34 -31.46 18.66
N LEU A 256 -12.01 -31.59 18.78
CA LEU A 256 -11.10 -30.48 19.05
C LEU A 256 -11.18 -29.39 17.96
N LEU A 257 -11.32 -29.76 16.68
CA LEU A 257 -11.41 -28.80 15.58
C LEU A 257 -12.66 -27.91 15.64
N LYS A 258 -13.71 -28.32 16.38
CA LYS A 258 -14.95 -27.55 16.51
C LYS A 258 -14.82 -26.38 17.49
N GLU A 259 -13.81 -26.40 18.36
CA GLU A 259 -13.61 -25.35 19.37
C GLU A 259 -13.20 -24.01 18.76
N LYS A 260 -13.79 -22.93 19.26
CA LYS A 260 -13.55 -21.57 18.73
C LYS A 260 -12.08 -21.17 18.73
N ALA A 261 -11.31 -21.59 19.75
CA ALA A 261 -9.89 -21.29 19.84
C ALA A 261 -9.07 -21.89 18.69
N PHE A 262 -9.51 -23.04 18.16
CA PHE A 262 -8.80 -23.78 17.12
C PHE A 262 -9.36 -23.57 15.72
N GLN A 263 -10.49 -22.90 15.55
CA GLN A 263 -11.05 -22.61 14.23
C GLN A 263 -10.10 -21.71 13.42
N LEU A 264 -9.72 -22.20 12.24
CA LEU A 264 -8.99 -21.40 11.25
C LEU A 264 -9.99 -20.53 10.50
N SER A 265 -9.90 -19.21 10.66
CA SER A 265 -10.76 -18.27 9.92
C SER A 265 -10.31 -18.09 8.48
N PHE A 266 -11.20 -17.61 7.61
CA PHE A 266 -10.89 -17.34 6.20
C PHE A 266 -9.70 -16.38 6.03
N ARG A 267 -9.64 -15.32 6.87
CA ARG A 267 -8.52 -14.38 6.88
C ARG A 267 -7.20 -15.04 7.28
N GLU A 268 -7.21 -15.89 8.30
CA GLU A 268 -6.00 -16.61 8.72
C GLU A 268 -5.53 -17.59 7.66
N TRP A 269 -6.45 -18.29 6.99
CA TRP A 269 -6.14 -19.16 5.86
C TRP A 269 -5.49 -18.39 4.71
N LEU A 270 -6.05 -17.22 4.35
CA LEU A 270 -5.48 -16.35 3.31
C LEU A 270 -4.06 -15.86 3.67
N LEU A 271 -3.82 -15.50 4.93
CA LEU A 271 -2.47 -15.10 5.37
C LEU A 271 -1.45 -16.22 5.23
N LEU A 272 -1.83 -17.47 5.53
CA LEU A 272 -0.97 -18.63 5.31
C LEU A 272 -0.70 -18.86 3.82
N GLU A 273 -1.72 -18.72 2.97
CA GLU A 273 -1.59 -18.92 1.53
C GLU A 273 -0.75 -17.83 0.83
N LEU A 274 -0.85 -16.58 1.29
CA LEU A 274 -0.07 -15.45 0.75
C LEU A 274 1.43 -15.55 1.09
N GLU A 275 1.82 -16.34 2.10
CA GLU A 275 3.23 -16.60 2.43
C GLU A 275 3.87 -17.70 1.56
N VAL A 276 3.07 -18.48 0.82
CA VAL A 276 3.56 -19.57 -0.04
C VAL A 276 4.22 -19.01 -1.30
N TYR A 277 5.37 -19.57 -1.70
CA TYR A 277 6.03 -19.24 -2.96
C TYR A 277 5.50 -20.13 -4.10
N PRO A 278 4.73 -19.59 -5.06
CA PRO A 278 4.13 -20.36 -6.15
C PRO A 278 5.11 -21.22 -6.94
N GLU A 279 6.35 -20.76 -7.12
CA GLU A 279 7.36 -21.42 -7.94
C GLU A 279 8.05 -22.58 -7.22
N LYS A 280 7.98 -22.61 -5.88
CA LYS A 280 8.63 -23.62 -5.03
C LYS A 280 7.62 -24.44 -4.22
N ASP A 281 6.35 -24.39 -4.60
CA ASP A 281 5.26 -25.08 -3.90
C ASP A 281 5.32 -26.60 -4.14
N ILE A 282 4.74 -27.37 -3.21
CA ILE A 282 4.56 -28.82 -3.34
C ILE A 282 3.42 -29.19 -4.30
N LEU A 283 2.44 -28.30 -4.46
CA LEU A 283 1.34 -28.49 -5.40
C LEU A 283 1.67 -27.91 -6.78
N SER A 284 1.29 -28.65 -7.83
CA SER A 284 1.27 -28.10 -9.18
C SER A 284 0.26 -26.95 -9.29
N ALA A 285 0.39 -26.11 -10.33
CA ALA A 285 -0.52 -24.99 -10.55
C ALA A 285 -2.00 -25.42 -10.62
N LEU A 286 -2.30 -26.58 -11.22
CA LEU A 286 -3.67 -27.11 -11.32
C LEU A 286 -4.20 -27.60 -9.96
N GLU A 287 -3.39 -28.35 -9.20
CA GLU A 287 -3.79 -28.84 -7.87
C GLU A 287 -3.99 -27.68 -6.89
N ARG A 288 -3.20 -26.61 -7.02
CA ARG A 288 -3.35 -25.41 -6.21
C ARG A 288 -4.64 -24.66 -6.53
N GLN A 289 -4.98 -24.51 -7.80
CA GLN A 289 -6.26 -23.93 -8.21
C GLN A 289 -7.45 -24.73 -7.68
N ASP A 290 -7.39 -26.07 -7.74
CA ASP A 290 -8.40 -26.96 -7.16
C ASP A 290 -8.51 -26.78 -5.64
N PHE A 291 -7.37 -26.71 -4.94
CA PHE A 291 -7.33 -26.43 -3.51
C PHE A 291 -7.98 -25.08 -3.16
N HIS A 292 -7.67 -24.02 -3.90
CA HIS A 292 -8.27 -22.70 -3.70
C HIS A 292 -9.77 -22.71 -3.97
N TYR A 293 -10.23 -23.42 -5.00
CA TYR A 293 -11.66 -23.58 -5.28
C TYR A 293 -12.40 -24.26 -4.13
N TRP A 294 -11.86 -25.38 -3.64
CA TRP A 294 -12.42 -26.07 -2.47
C TRP A 294 -12.44 -25.15 -1.25
N ALA A 295 -11.31 -24.55 -0.89
CA ALA A 295 -11.18 -23.73 0.31
C ALA A 295 -12.11 -22.51 0.28
N ILE A 296 -12.12 -21.77 -0.82
CA ILE A 296 -12.91 -20.54 -0.93
C ILE A 296 -14.39 -20.87 -1.11
N TYR A 297 -14.78 -21.61 -2.14
CA TYR A 297 -16.19 -21.75 -2.53
C TYR A 297 -16.94 -22.86 -1.80
N GLN A 298 -16.25 -23.93 -1.38
CA GLN A 298 -16.91 -25.07 -0.72
C GLN A 298 -16.78 -25.00 0.80
N TRP A 299 -15.71 -24.41 1.32
CA TRP A 299 -15.45 -24.37 2.76
C TRP A 299 -15.78 -23.00 3.38
N TYR A 300 -15.06 -21.92 3.05
CA TYR A 300 -15.16 -20.64 3.76
C TYR A 300 -16.32 -19.74 3.34
N LEU A 301 -16.63 -19.67 2.04
CA LEU A 301 -17.73 -18.85 1.55
C LEU A 301 -19.07 -19.28 2.17
N PRO A 302 -19.49 -20.57 2.15
CA PRO A 302 -20.76 -20.97 2.75
C PRO A 302 -20.73 -21.08 4.29
N ALA A 303 -19.55 -21.10 4.92
CA ALA A 303 -19.44 -21.24 6.36
C ALA A 303 -19.94 -20.00 7.12
N PRO A 304 -20.51 -20.16 8.32
CA PRO A 304 -20.97 -19.03 9.11
C PRO A 304 -19.87 -18.04 9.51
N SER A 305 -20.19 -16.76 9.58
CA SER A 305 -19.25 -15.72 10.04
C SER A 305 -18.80 -15.93 11.49
N ALA A 306 -19.67 -16.47 12.33
CA ALA A 306 -19.33 -16.82 13.72
C ALA A 306 -18.23 -17.88 13.82
N SER A 307 -18.06 -18.70 12.78
CA SER A 307 -16.98 -19.69 12.63
C SER A 307 -15.83 -19.23 11.73
N GLY A 308 -15.77 -17.93 11.42
CA GLY A 308 -14.72 -17.35 10.58
C GLY A 308 -14.93 -17.50 9.07
N GLY A 309 -16.13 -17.84 8.61
CA GLY A 309 -16.55 -17.86 7.20
C GLY A 309 -17.24 -16.56 6.74
N CYS A 310 -18.02 -16.64 5.66
CA CYS A 310 -18.66 -15.49 5.00
C CYS A 310 -20.20 -15.55 4.87
N ASP A 311 -20.89 -16.53 5.46
CA ASP A 311 -22.37 -16.70 5.38
C ASP A 311 -22.95 -16.80 3.95
N GLY A 312 -22.13 -17.11 2.95
CA GLY A 312 -22.51 -17.07 1.53
C GLY A 312 -22.46 -15.68 0.89
N ASP A 313 -22.00 -14.65 1.61
CA ASP A 313 -21.87 -13.28 1.11
C ASP A 313 -20.54 -13.09 0.35
N LEU A 314 -20.65 -12.88 -0.96
CA LEU A 314 -19.53 -12.61 -1.85
C LEU A 314 -18.88 -11.26 -1.59
N GLU A 315 -19.64 -10.21 -1.24
CA GLU A 315 -19.06 -8.88 -0.98
C GLU A 315 -18.18 -8.92 0.27
N LYS A 316 -18.65 -9.63 1.31
CA LYS A 316 -17.86 -9.89 2.52
C LYS A 316 -16.61 -10.70 2.21
N ALA A 317 -16.71 -11.75 1.41
CA ALA A 317 -15.55 -12.56 1.04
C ALA A 317 -14.51 -11.76 0.22
N CYS A 318 -14.95 -10.94 -0.75
CA CYS A 318 -14.08 -10.02 -1.47
C CYS A 318 -13.42 -9.01 -0.52
N SER A 319 -14.17 -8.46 0.44
CA SER A 319 -13.64 -7.57 1.46
C SER A 319 -12.53 -8.22 2.29
N VAL A 320 -12.73 -9.46 2.76
CA VAL A 320 -11.70 -10.20 3.49
C VAL A 320 -10.45 -10.42 2.63
N ILE A 321 -10.61 -10.82 1.35
CA ILE A 321 -9.47 -11.01 0.44
C ILE A 321 -8.68 -9.71 0.23
N ILE A 322 -9.36 -8.62 -0.13
CA ILE A 322 -8.73 -7.31 -0.39
C ILE A 322 -7.99 -6.81 0.85
N ASN A 323 -8.65 -6.83 2.01
CA ASN A 323 -8.03 -6.40 3.27
C ASN A 323 -6.81 -7.26 3.62
N THR A 324 -6.88 -8.58 3.40
CA THR A 324 -5.77 -9.48 3.73
C THR A 324 -4.58 -9.29 2.80
N ILE A 325 -4.81 -9.06 1.49
CA ILE A 325 -3.75 -8.72 0.54
C ILE A 325 -3.05 -7.43 0.99
N LEU A 326 -3.82 -6.39 1.31
CA LEU A 326 -3.28 -5.10 1.78
C LEU A 326 -2.46 -5.28 3.06
N ASP A 327 -3.02 -5.94 4.08
CA ASP A 327 -2.34 -6.22 5.35
C ASP A 327 -1.05 -7.03 5.17
N SER A 328 -1.03 -8.00 4.26
CA SER A 328 0.15 -8.85 3.99
C SER A 328 1.29 -8.05 3.36
N SER A 329 0.97 -7.16 2.43
CA SER A 329 1.95 -6.35 1.72
C SER A 329 2.56 -5.26 2.59
N GLN A 330 1.86 -4.79 3.63
CA GLN A 330 2.43 -3.88 4.63
C GLN A 330 3.43 -4.57 5.57
N ARG A 331 3.32 -5.89 5.76
CA ARG A 331 4.24 -6.69 6.58
C ARG A 331 5.53 -7.07 5.84
N LEU A 332 5.57 -6.88 4.52
CA LEU A 332 6.74 -7.11 3.69
C LEU A 332 7.53 -5.80 3.60
N GLU A 333 8.68 -5.76 4.29
CA GLU A 333 9.50 -4.56 4.43
C GLU A 333 9.97 -3.98 3.07
N PRO A 334 10.04 -2.64 2.91
CA PRO A 334 10.60 -1.96 1.73
C PRO A 334 12.10 -2.21 1.49
N GLY A 335 12.82 -2.81 2.45
CA GLY A 335 14.28 -2.92 2.47
C GLY A 335 14.91 -4.04 1.64
N SER A 336 14.13 -4.92 1.01
CA SER A 336 14.66 -5.90 0.04
C SER A 336 14.93 -5.22 -1.31
N CYS A 337 15.89 -4.30 -1.32
CA CYS A 337 16.40 -3.61 -2.51
C CYS A 337 17.12 -4.63 -3.41
N GLY A 338 16.36 -5.29 -4.26
CA GLY A 338 16.86 -6.29 -5.21
C GLY A 338 15.74 -7.19 -5.72
N GLN A 339 14.98 -6.75 -6.73
CA GLN A 339 14.14 -7.59 -7.58
C GLN A 339 12.96 -8.37 -6.95
N SER A 340 12.59 -8.14 -5.69
CA SER A 340 11.31 -8.67 -5.18
C SER A 340 10.15 -7.87 -5.79
N LYS A 341 9.54 -8.41 -6.86
CA LYS A 341 8.22 -7.97 -7.29
C LYS A 341 7.30 -8.09 -6.07
N MET A 342 6.91 -6.97 -5.50
CA MET A 342 5.76 -6.85 -4.58
C MET A 342 4.48 -7.14 -5.38
N SER A 343 4.39 -8.33 -5.97
CA SER A 343 3.29 -8.81 -6.78
C SER A 343 2.31 -9.49 -5.84
N VAL A 344 1.06 -9.00 -5.87
CA VAL A 344 -0.09 -9.70 -5.30
C VAL A 344 -0.06 -11.14 -5.83
N ASN A 345 -0.29 -12.14 -4.96
CA ASN A 345 -0.33 -13.54 -5.37
C ASN A 345 -1.34 -13.69 -6.53
N PRO A 346 -0.89 -14.12 -7.73
CA PRO A 346 -1.73 -14.13 -8.92
C PRO A 346 -2.91 -15.10 -8.80
N ASP A 347 -2.75 -16.19 -8.04
CA ASP A 347 -3.79 -17.20 -7.87
C ASP A 347 -4.96 -16.64 -7.04
N ILE A 348 -4.66 -15.95 -5.94
CA ILE A 348 -5.68 -15.29 -5.10
C ILE A 348 -6.34 -14.13 -5.83
N LEU A 349 -5.56 -13.34 -6.60
CA LEU A 349 -6.12 -12.27 -7.43
C LEU A 349 -7.06 -12.84 -8.50
N CYS A 350 -6.74 -13.98 -9.10
CA CYS A 350 -7.61 -14.65 -10.05
C CYS A 350 -8.94 -15.08 -9.40
N LYS A 351 -8.91 -15.63 -8.17
CA LYS A 351 -10.14 -15.94 -7.44
C LYS A 351 -10.97 -14.70 -7.12
N LEU A 352 -10.30 -13.59 -6.76
CA LEU A 352 -11.00 -12.32 -6.58
C LEU A 352 -11.66 -11.84 -7.89
N GLN A 353 -11.00 -11.96 -9.05
CA GLN A 353 -11.59 -11.63 -10.35
C GLN A 353 -12.86 -12.44 -10.64
N GLU A 354 -12.84 -13.74 -10.35
CA GLU A 354 -14.01 -14.63 -10.53
C GLU A 354 -15.20 -14.17 -9.67
N MET A 355 -14.96 -13.89 -8.38
CA MET A 355 -16.01 -13.44 -7.45
C MET A 355 -16.57 -12.07 -7.84
N VAL A 356 -15.71 -11.14 -8.27
CA VAL A 356 -16.12 -9.82 -8.76
C VAL A 356 -16.96 -9.93 -10.04
N LEU A 357 -16.60 -10.85 -10.94
CA LEU A 357 -17.39 -11.14 -12.14
C LEU A 357 -18.77 -11.71 -11.77
N GLU A 358 -18.84 -12.63 -10.82
CA GLU A 358 -20.12 -13.19 -10.34
C GLU A 358 -21.01 -12.11 -9.72
N LEU A 359 -20.44 -11.24 -8.88
CA LEU A 359 -21.14 -10.08 -8.31
C LEU A 359 -21.71 -9.17 -9.41
N GLY A 360 -20.92 -8.89 -10.44
CA GLY A 360 -21.36 -8.13 -11.62
C GLY A 360 -22.56 -8.78 -12.31
N CYS A 361 -22.52 -10.09 -12.54
CA CYS A 361 -23.62 -10.83 -13.17
C CYS A 361 -24.90 -10.88 -12.30
N ARG A 362 -24.77 -11.09 -10.98
CA ARG A 362 -25.92 -11.11 -10.05
C ARG A 362 -26.63 -9.76 -10.01
N ARG A 363 -25.87 -8.65 -9.97
CA ARG A 363 -26.42 -7.30 -9.96
C ARG A 363 -27.22 -6.99 -11.23
N LYS A 364 -26.80 -7.50 -12.40
CA LYS A 364 -27.58 -7.41 -13.65
C LYS A 364 -28.95 -8.06 -13.54
N LEU A 365 -29.07 -9.18 -12.81
CA LEU A 365 -30.32 -9.94 -12.68
C LEU A 365 -31.27 -9.35 -11.63
N LEU A 366 -30.74 -8.76 -10.55
CA LEU A 366 -31.51 -8.24 -9.40
C LEU A 366 -31.89 -6.75 -9.52
N SER A 367 -31.68 -6.13 -10.70
CA SER A 367 -31.76 -4.70 -11.01
C SER A 367 -33.15 -4.00 -10.82
N GLY A 368 -34.06 -4.56 -10.01
CA GLY A 368 -35.35 -3.96 -9.70
C GLY A 368 -35.39 -3.03 -8.48
N CYS A 369 -34.34 -2.98 -7.64
CA CYS A 369 -34.44 -2.31 -6.33
C CYS A 369 -33.09 -1.83 -5.73
N LEU A 370 -32.21 -1.15 -6.49
CA LEU A 370 -30.90 -0.71 -5.98
C LEU A 370 -30.56 0.72 -6.40
N ASP A 371 -31.39 1.70 -6.02
CA ASP A 371 -31.17 3.12 -6.34
C ASP A 371 -30.20 3.85 -5.38
N ALA A 372 -29.50 3.15 -4.49
CA ALA A 372 -28.61 3.81 -3.51
C ALA A 372 -27.43 2.95 -2.98
N GLN A 373 -27.09 1.82 -3.60
CA GLN A 373 -25.98 1.01 -3.10
C GLN A 373 -24.65 1.52 -3.67
N ARG A 374 -23.81 2.04 -2.79
CA ARG A 374 -22.43 2.42 -3.12
C ARG A 374 -21.64 1.23 -3.64
N HIS A 375 -20.63 1.53 -4.42
CA HIS A 375 -19.74 0.55 -4.98
C HIS A 375 -18.87 -0.11 -3.90
N PHE A 376 -19.18 -1.36 -3.56
CA PHE A 376 -18.51 -2.13 -2.49
C PHE A 376 -16.96 -2.06 -2.51
N LEU A 377 -16.32 -2.16 -3.69
CA LEU A 377 -14.86 -2.01 -3.79
C LEU A 377 -14.37 -0.68 -3.21
N PHE A 378 -14.95 0.45 -3.63
CA PHE A 378 -14.54 1.76 -3.14
C PHE A 378 -14.91 1.98 -1.68
N GLU A 379 -15.97 1.35 -1.18
CA GLU A 379 -16.28 1.37 0.26
C GLU A 379 -15.19 0.70 1.09
N ILE A 380 -14.70 -0.46 0.65
CA ILE A 380 -13.60 -1.19 1.33
C ILE A 380 -12.32 -0.33 1.31
N LEU A 381 -11.96 0.21 0.13
CA LEU A 381 -10.73 1.00 -0.02
C LEU A 381 -10.79 2.32 0.78
N GLN A 382 -11.91 3.03 0.72
CA GLN A 382 -12.09 4.28 1.46
C GLN A 382 -12.23 4.06 2.96
N GLY A 383 -12.86 2.97 3.40
CA GLY A 383 -12.98 2.61 4.82
C GLY A 383 -11.61 2.52 5.48
N ARG A 384 -10.68 1.79 4.85
CA ARG A 384 -9.30 1.65 5.34
C ARG A 384 -8.54 2.98 5.47
N LEU A 385 -8.83 3.95 4.61
CA LEU A 385 -8.17 5.26 4.63
C LEU A 385 -8.80 6.22 5.65
N LYS A 386 -10.06 5.99 6.05
CA LYS A 386 -10.79 6.81 7.03
C LYS A 386 -10.52 6.40 8.48
N ASP A 387 -10.24 5.11 8.71
CA ASP A 387 -10.08 4.54 10.05
C ASP A 387 -8.79 5.01 10.79
N ARG A 388 -7.93 5.81 10.14
CA ARG A 388 -6.72 6.38 10.74
C ARG A 388 -6.70 7.91 10.57
N GLU A 389 -6.49 8.63 11.67
CA GLU A 389 -6.41 10.10 11.67
C GLU A 389 -5.32 10.60 10.72
N HIS A 390 -5.53 11.77 10.13
CA HIS A 390 -4.57 12.42 9.25
C HIS A 390 -3.47 13.07 10.10
N CYS A 391 -2.57 12.30 10.72
CA CYS A 391 -1.44 12.92 11.40
C CYS A 391 -0.43 13.38 10.35
N SER A 392 0.19 14.53 10.61
CA SER A 392 1.14 15.14 9.68
C SER A 392 2.53 14.48 9.72
N ALA A 393 2.65 13.29 10.31
CA ALA A 393 3.91 12.59 10.43
C ALA A 393 4.30 11.97 9.08
N LEU A 394 5.56 12.14 8.68
CA LEU A 394 6.09 11.60 7.41
C LEU A 394 5.82 10.09 7.25
N GLY A 395 5.88 9.33 8.34
CA GLY A 395 5.58 7.89 8.33
C GLY A 395 4.16 7.56 7.88
N GLU A 396 3.16 8.36 8.28
CA GLU A 396 1.77 8.16 7.85
C GLU A 396 1.56 8.55 6.38
N GLN A 397 2.25 9.60 5.92
CA GLN A 397 2.21 10.00 4.51
C GLN A 397 2.81 8.92 3.61
N LEU A 398 3.95 8.35 4.00
CA LEU A 398 4.61 7.25 3.27
C LEU A 398 3.74 5.99 3.28
N TRP A 399 3.19 5.63 4.43
CA TRP A 399 2.25 4.51 4.55
C TRP A 399 1.04 4.71 3.63
N ARG A 400 0.43 5.90 3.63
CA ARG A 400 -0.75 6.20 2.78
C ARG A 400 -0.40 6.12 1.31
N GLN A 401 0.77 6.61 0.90
CA GLN A 401 1.24 6.47 -0.48
C GLN A 401 1.42 5.00 -0.87
N GLN A 402 2.05 4.19 -0.02
CA GLN A 402 2.21 2.75 -0.25
C GLN A 402 0.86 2.04 -0.36
N GLU A 403 -0.08 2.35 0.54
CA GLU A 403 -1.43 1.81 0.55
C GLU A 403 -2.17 2.15 -0.76
N LEU A 404 -2.12 3.41 -1.21
CA LEU A 404 -2.74 3.83 -2.47
C LEU A 404 -2.10 3.19 -3.71
N LEU A 405 -0.80 2.94 -3.70
CA LEU A 405 -0.13 2.19 -4.77
C LEU A 405 -0.62 0.74 -4.84
N LEU A 406 -0.90 0.12 -3.70
CA LEU A 406 -1.48 -1.22 -3.62
C LEU A 406 -2.95 -1.23 -4.05
N HIS A 407 -3.74 -0.24 -3.63
CA HIS A 407 -5.12 -0.04 -4.08
C HIS A 407 -5.17 0.00 -5.62
N ARG A 408 -4.29 0.80 -6.24
CA ARG A 408 -4.16 0.88 -7.70
C ARG A 408 -3.84 -0.48 -8.32
N ARG A 409 -2.91 -1.25 -7.74
CA ARG A 409 -2.52 -2.58 -8.26
C ARG A 409 -3.69 -3.56 -8.20
N ILE A 410 -4.45 -3.57 -7.10
CA ILE A 410 -5.65 -4.40 -6.97
C ILE A 410 -6.67 -3.98 -8.02
N LEU A 411 -6.99 -2.70 -8.13
CA LEU A 411 -7.98 -2.18 -9.09
C LEU A 411 -7.64 -2.57 -10.54
N VAL A 412 -6.40 -2.36 -10.97
CA VAL A 412 -5.94 -2.73 -12.33
C VAL A 412 -5.87 -4.25 -12.52
N GLY A 413 -5.71 -4.99 -11.43
CA GLY A 413 -5.75 -6.44 -11.40
C GLY A 413 -7.15 -7.02 -11.53
N LEU A 414 -8.22 -6.24 -11.36
CA LEU A 414 -9.60 -6.71 -11.55
C LEU A 414 -10.06 -6.55 -13.01
N PRO A 415 -11.22 -7.09 -13.42
CA PRO A 415 -11.78 -6.80 -14.74
C PRO A 415 -12.06 -5.30 -14.89
N ALA A 416 -11.74 -4.70 -16.04
CA ALA A 416 -11.88 -3.26 -16.26
C ALA A 416 -13.31 -2.71 -16.05
N SER A 417 -14.33 -3.52 -16.37
CA SER A 417 -15.73 -3.16 -16.12
C SER A 417 -16.09 -3.07 -14.64
N ALA A 418 -15.28 -3.63 -13.74
CA ALA A 418 -15.53 -3.59 -12.30
C ALA A 418 -15.30 -2.21 -11.66
N LEU A 419 -14.79 -1.22 -12.39
CA LEU A 419 -14.70 0.16 -11.91
C LEU A 419 -16.02 0.94 -12.07
N ILE A 420 -16.92 0.44 -12.93
CA ILE A 420 -18.08 1.20 -13.40
C ILE A 420 -19.33 0.41 -13.06
N MET A 421 -20.25 1.06 -12.37
CA MET A 421 -21.54 0.48 -12.05
C MET A 421 -22.52 0.74 -13.19
N THR A 422 -23.45 -0.18 -13.38
CA THR A 422 -24.61 0.04 -14.26
C THR A 422 -25.83 0.24 -13.37
N CYS A 423 -26.52 1.37 -13.57
CA CYS A 423 -27.74 1.71 -12.85
C CYS A 423 -28.92 1.73 -13.82
N ARG A 424 -30.11 1.37 -13.36
CA ARG A 424 -31.32 1.40 -14.20
C ARG A 424 -32.16 2.61 -13.84
N LYS A 425 -32.11 3.64 -14.68
CA LYS A 425 -32.93 4.85 -14.50
C LYS A 425 -34.18 4.76 -15.38
N GLY A 426 -35.29 4.31 -14.79
CA GLY A 426 -36.53 4.06 -15.53
C GLY A 426 -36.40 2.83 -16.44
N LYS A 427 -36.55 3.01 -17.76
CA LYS A 427 -36.37 1.92 -18.73
C LYS A 427 -34.93 1.76 -19.23
N LYS A 428 -34.12 2.84 -19.20
CA LYS A 428 -32.75 2.87 -19.71
C LYS A 428 -31.74 2.42 -18.65
N THR A 429 -30.75 1.63 -19.06
CA THR A 429 -29.53 1.37 -18.29
C THR A 429 -28.52 2.48 -18.54
N MET A 430 -27.99 3.08 -17.47
CA MET A 430 -27.00 4.14 -17.50
C MET A 430 -25.72 3.71 -16.78
N LEU A 431 -24.60 4.31 -17.16
CA LEU A 431 -23.30 4.09 -16.52
C LEU A 431 -23.12 5.05 -15.34
N ASP A 432 -22.73 4.52 -14.20
CA ASP A 432 -22.43 5.27 -12.99
C ASP A 432 -20.96 5.13 -12.62
N CYS A 433 -20.28 6.28 -12.54
CA CYS A 433 -18.86 6.41 -12.21
C CYS A 433 -18.63 7.30 -10.97
N GLU A 434 -19.68 7.68 -10.22
CA GLU A 434 -19.55 8.68 -9.15
C GLU A 434 -18.61 8.24 -8.04
N ASP A 435 -18.66 6.97 -7.60
CA ASP A 435 -17.78 6.46 -6.56
C ASP A 435 -16.31 6.40 -7.00
N PHE A 436 -16.06 6.08 -8.27
CA PHE A 436 -14.72 6.14 -8.86
C PHE A 436 -14.22 7.59 -8.92
N PHE A 437 -15.05 8.53 -9.37
CA PHE A 437 -14.70 9.95 -9.40
C PHE A 437 -14.40 10.49 -7.99
N HIS A 438 -15.21 10.12 -7.01
CA HIS A 438 -14.96 10.49 -5.62
C HIS A 438 -13.61 9.94 -5.14
N PHE A 439 -13.34 8.65 -5.36
CA PHE A 439 -12.07 8.03 -4.98
C PHE A 439 -10.86 8.67 -5.67
N VAL A 440 -10.97 9.01 -6.95
CA VAL A 440 -9.90 9.66 -7.70
C VAL A 440 -9.62 11.07 -7.17
N ASN A 441 -10.66 11.88 -6.97
CA ASN A 441 -10.53 13.27 -6.55
C ASN A 441 -10.12 13.43 -5.07
N SER A 442 -10.43 12.45 -4.21
CA SER A 442 -10.05 12.49 -2.80
C SER A 442 -8.69 11.86 -2.55
N GLU A 443 -8.40 10.71 -3.17
CA GLU A 443 -7.26 9.88 -2.82
C GLU A 443 -6.27 9.72 -3.98
N LEU A 444 -6.71 9.18 -5.12
CA LEU A 444 -5.77 8.73 -6.16
C LEU A 444 -5.00 9.88 -6.82
N LYS A 445 -5.58 11.08 -6.89
CA LYS A 445 -4.91 12.28 -7.40
C LYS A 445 -3.61 12.61 -6.65
N ASN A 446 -3.48 12.16 -5.41
CA ASN A 446 -2.32 12.44 -4.56
C ASN A 446 -1.12 11.52 -4.82
N VAL A 447 -1.29 10.50 -5.68
CA VAL A 447 -0.21 9.59 -6.15
C VAL A 447 -0.02 9.70 -7.67
N CYS A 448 -0.40 10.85 -8.24
CA CYS A 448 -0.28 11.14 -9.67
C CYS A 448 1.16 11.37 -10.13
N SER A 449 1.45 10.92 -11.35
CA SER A 449 2.62 11.39 -12.10
C SER A 449 2.41 12.85 -12.49
N ARG A 450 3.46 13.67 -12.36
CA ARG A 450 3.46 15.08 -12.76
C ARG A 450 2.42 15.99 -12.07
N GLY A 451 1.74 15.50 -11.03
CA GLY A 451 0.77 16.26 -10.25
C GLY A 451 -0.61 16.48 -10.87
N TYR A 452 -0.80 16.25 -12.17
CA TYR A 452 -2.08 16.42 -12.88
C TYR A 452 -2.53 15.20 -13.70
N ALA A 453 -1.77 14.10 -13.69
CA ALA A 453 -2.09 12.91 -14.48
C ALA A 453 -1.97 11.63 -13.65
N LEU A 454 -2.97 10.77 -13.77
CA LEU A 454 -2.94 9.39 -13.31
C LEU A 454 -1.95 8.57 -14.17
N SER A 455 -1.41 7.50 -13.59
CA SER A 455 -0.57 6.57 -14.34
C SER A 455 -1.32 5.94 -15.53
N TYR A 456 -0.58 5.53 -16.55
CA TYR A 456 -1.15 4.90 -17.75
C TYR A 456 -2.06 3.71 -17.42
N ASP A 457 -1.63 2.83 -16.51
CA ASP A 457 -2.32 1.56 -16.25
C ASP A 457 -3.77 1.79 -15.80
N ILE A 458 -4.00 2.65 -14.79
CA ILE A 458 -5.36 2.96 -14.31
C ILE A 458 -6.17 3.77 -15.33
N THR A 459 -5.51 4.67 -16.08
CA THR A 459 -6.17 5.47 -17.11
C THR A 459 -6.71 4.56 -18.22
N ALA A 460 -5.86 3.69 -18.77
CA ALA A 460 -6.26 2.73 -19.79
C ALA A 460 -7.31 1.75 -19.23
N HIS A 461 -7.19 1.34 -17.97
CA HIS A 461 -8.17 0.48 -17.32
C HIS A 461 -9.56 1.12 -17.25
N PHE A 462 -9.66 2.39 -16.85
CA PHE A 462 -10.92 3.13 -16.82
C PHE A 462 -11.58 3.19 -18.20
N PHE A 463 -10.85 3.63 -19.24
CA PHE A 463 -11.44 3.74 -20.59
C PHE A 463 -11.84 2.37 -21.17
N ARG A 464 -11.02 1.33 -20.98
CA ARG A 464 -11.37 -0.03 -21.40
C ARG A 464 -12.62 -0.54 -20.67
N GLY A 465 -12.73 -0.19 -19.38
CA GLY A 465 -13.88 -0.49 -18.53
C GLY A 465 -15.14 0.22 -19.02
N LEU A 466 -15.02 1.50 -19.37
CA LEU A 466 -16.11 2.33 -19.90
C LEU A 466 -16.69 1.72 -21.16
N LEU A 467 -15.83 1.31 -22.11
CA LEU A 467 -16.28 0.65 -23.33
C LEU A 467 -16.97 -0.70 -23.04
N ASN A 468 -16.43 -1.50 -22.12
CA ASN A 468 -17.03 -2.80 -21.78
C ASN A 468 -18.37 -2.65 -21.04
N ALA A 469 -18.46 -1.73 -20.07
CA ALA A 469 -19.70 -1.49 -19.32
C ALA A 469 -20.80 -0.90 -20.22
N SER A 470 -20.44 -0.13 -21.25
CA SER A 470 -21.40 0.44 -22.20
C SER A 470 -22.17 -0.60 -23.03
N LEU A 471 -21.72 -1.87 -23.06
CA LEU A 471 -22.46 -2.97 -23.69
C LEU A 471 -23.80 -3.26 -23.00
N ASP A 472 -23.93 -2.90 -21.73
CA ASP A 472 -25.17 -3.09 -20.98
C ASP A 472 -26.18 -1.95 -21.21
N CYS A 473 -25.78 -0.87 -21.89
CA CYS A 473 -26.64 0.25 -22.25
C CYS A 473 -27.43 -0.04 -23.54
N GLU A 474 -28.62 0.52 -23.66
CA GLU A 474 -29.42 0.44 -24.91
C GLU A 474 -28.69 1.15 -26.07
N GLU A 475 -28.13 2.35 -25.79
CA GLU A 475 -27.28 3.10 -26.72
C GLU A 475 -25.88 3.26 -26.13
N SER A 476 -24.96 2.37 -26.51
CA SER A 476 -23.59 2.36 -25.96
C SER A 476 -22.82 3.65 -26.22
N ALA A 477 -23.02 4.30 -27.38
CA ALA A 477 -22.37 5.57 -27.71
C ALA A 477 -22.88 6.73 -26.83
N GLU A 478 -24.19 6.78 -26.53
CA GLU A 478 -24.80 7.77 -25.63
C GLU A 478 -24.19 7.64 -24.23
N GLY A 479 -24.14 6.42 -23.68
CA GLY A 479 -23.56 6.18 -22.35
C GLY A 479 -22.07 6.57 -22.24
N VAL A 480 -21.27 6.30 -23.26
CA VAL A 480 -19.86 6.74 -23.29
C VAL A 480 -19.74 8.25 -23.36
N ASN A 481 -20.56 8.90 -24.20
CA ASN A 481 -20.56 10.36 -24.35
C ASN A 481 -20.96 11.06 -23.05
N ASP A 482 -21.95 10.52 -22.33
CA ASP A 482 -22.43 11.06 -21.05
C ASP A 482 -21.33 11.02 -19.98
N VAL A 483 -20.66 9.87 -19.83
CA VAL A 483 -19.57 9.73 -18.85
C VAL A 483 -18.40 10.66 -19.19
N LEU A 484 -18.00 10.75 -20.46
CA LEU A 484 -16.91 11.65 -20.86
C LEU A 484 -17.27 13.12 -20.69
N THR A 485 -18.55 13.48 -20.83
CA THR A 485 -19.05 14.83 -20.52
C THR A 485 -19.04 15.08 -19.01
N ALA A 486 -19.44 14.09 -18.20
CA ALA A 486 -19.35 14.16 -16.75
C ALA A 486 -17.91 14.32 -16.25
N CYS A 487 -16.94 13.63 -16.87
CA CYS A 487 -15.51 13.79 -16.55
C CYS A 487 -15.04 15.25 -16.67
N GLN A 488 -15.60 16.05 -17.60
CA GLN A 488 -15.17 17.44 -17.78
C GLN A 488 -15.45 18.33 -16.57
N THR A 489 -16.44 17.98 -15.76
CA THR A 489 -16.88 18.78 -14.60
C THR A 489 -16.59 18.09 -13.28
N LYS A 490 -16.82 16.77 -13.19
CA LYS A 490 -16.71 16.00 -11.96
C LYS A 490 -15.33 15.41 -11.73
N CYS A 491 -14.63 14.93 -12.77
CA CYS A 491 -13.34 14.24 -12.63
C CYS A 491 -12.36 14.56 -13.78
N PRO A 492 -11.96 15.84 -13.93
CA PRO A 492 -11.17 16.32 -15.07
C PRO A 492 -9.80 15.63 -15.23
N ILE A 493 -9.21 15.15 -14.12
CA ILE A 493 -7.92 14.47 -14.12
C ILE A 493 -7.88 13.23 -15.03
N VAL A 494 -9.00 12.54 -15.22
CA VAL A 494 -9.10 11.38 -16.13
C VAL A 494 -8.85 11.81 -17.57
N LEU A 495 -9.34 12.99 -17.97
CA LEU A 495 -9.14 13.53 -19.31
C LEU A 495 -7.74 14.11 -19.49
N PHE A 496 -7.14 14.71 -18.45
CA PHE A 496 -5.72 15.08 -18.49
C PHE A 496 -4.81 13.88 -18.69
N SER A 497 -5.09 12.81 -17.94
CA SER A 497 -4.37 11.55 -18.07
C SER A 497 -4.54 10.96 -19.46
N ALA A 498 -5.75 11.03 -20.02
CA ALA A 498 -6.01 10.59 -21.40
C ALA A 498 -5.19 11.40 -22.42
N ALA A 499 -5.10 12.72 -22.26
CA ALA A 499 -4.32 13.59 -23.15
C ALA A 499 -2.82 13.26 -23.08
N LEU A 500 -2.27 13.09 -21.87
CA LEU A 500 -0.87 12.71 -21.67
C LEU A 500 -0.54 11.36 -22.33
N TRP A 501 -1.42 10.37 -22.17
CA TRP A 501 -1.19 9.01 -22.62
C TRP A 501 -1.82 8.69 -23.99
N TRP A 502 -2.35 9.69 -24.69
CA TRP A 502 -3.16 9.49 -25.89
C TRP A 502 -2.48 8.63 -26.97
N PRO A 503 -1.18 8.82 -27.30
CA PRO A 503 -0.51 7.99 -28.31
C PRO A 503 -0.52 6.49 -28.01
N ARG A 504 -0.54 6.12 -26.72
CA ARG A 504 -0.63 4.71 -26.27
C ARG A 504 -2.07 4.25 -26.07
N LEU A 505 -2.99 5.17 -25.80
CA LEU A 505 -4.39 4.88 -25.48
C LEU A 505 -5.23 4.71 -26.75
N GLU A 506 -5.04 5.59 -27.74
CA GLU A 506 -5.80 5.61 -28.99
C GLU A 506 -5.89 4.23 -29.68
N PRO A 507 -4.78 3.53 -30.00
CA PRO A 507 -4.88 2.25 -30.71
C PRO A 507 -5.65 1.18 -29.92
N VAL A 508 -5.57 1.22 -28.57
CA VAL A 508 -6.28 0.30 -27.69
C VAL A 508 -7.78 0.56 -27.76
N LEU A 509 -8.21 1.81 -27.63
CA LEU A 509 -9.63 2.18 -27.66
C LEU A 509 -10.24 1.96 -29.05
N CYS A 510 -9.54 2.35 -30.11
CA CYS A 510 -10.02 2.19 -31.48
C CYS A 510 -10.20 0.71 -31.83
N SER A 511 -9.22 -0.12 -31.49
CA SER A 511 -9.31 -1.57 -31.73
C SER A 511 -10.42 -2.22 -30.90
N GLN A 512 -10.58 -1.85 -29.63
CA GLN A 512 -11.66 -2.37 -28.77
C GLN A 512 -13.04 -1.95 -29.28
N TRP A 513 -13.24 -0.68 -29.60
CA TRP A 513 -14.51 -0.17 -30.13
C TRP A 513 -14.90 -0.89 -31.43
N LYS A 514 -13.95 -1.02 -32.37
CA LYS A 514 -14.17 -1.74 -33.63
C LYS A 514 -14.56 -3.20 -33.39
N ARG A 515 -13.93 -3.90 -32.43
CA ARG A 515 -14.28 -5.28 -32.07
C ARG A 515 -15.67 -5.42 -31.45
N LEU A 516 -16.08 -4.46 -30.63
CA LEU A 516 -17.35 -4.52 -29.89
C LEU A 516 -18.55 -4.08 -30.73
N PHE A 517 -18.40 -3.02 -31.52
CA PHE A 517 -19.53 -2.34 -32.17
C PHE A 517 -19.48 -2.32 -33.70
N GLY A 518 -18.30 -2.51 -34.32
CA GLY A 518 -18.14 -2.41 -35.78
C GLY A 518 -18.50 -1.03 -36.38
N ALA A 519 -18.68 -0.01 -35.53
CA ALA A 519 -19.17 1.33 -35.85
C ALA A 519 -18.07 2.40 -35.73
N PRO A 520 -18.26 3.62 -36.26
CA PRO A 520 -17.39 4.76 -35.94
C PRO A 520 -17.37 5.02 -34.42
N LEU A 521 -16.30 5.64 -33.92
CA LEU A 521 -16.15 5.96 -32.50
C LEU A 521 -17.32 6.82 -32.00
N ALA A 522 -17.61 6.71 -30.70
CA ALA A 522 -18.48 7.66 -30.02
C ALA A 522 -17.95 9.10 -30.19
N GLU A 523 -18.87 10.05 -30.34
CA GLU A 523 -18.58 11.44 -30.67
C GLU A 523 -17.52 12.08 -29.75
N GLN A 524 -17.62 11.90 -28.43
CA GLN A 524 -16.65 12.48 -27.50
C GLN A 524 -15.25 11.86 -27.63
N LEU A 525 -15.14 10.57 -27.98
CA LEU A 525 -13.84 9.93 -28.22
C LEU A 525 -13.23 10.41 -29.54
N GLU A 526 -14.05 10.62 -30.57
CA GLU A 526 -13.59 11.19 -31.84
C GLU A 526 -13.09 12.62 -31.65
N ARG A 527 -13.77 13.45 -30.85
CA ARG A 527 -13.31 14.80 -30.49
C ARG A 527 -11.95 14.80 -29.78
N LEU A 528 -11.66 13.80 -28.94
CA LEU A 528 -10.33 13.67 -28.32
C LEU A 528 -9.26 13.32 -29.36
N ARG A 529 -9.58 12.44 -30.32
CA ARG A 529 -8.69 12.14 -31.45
C ARG A 529 -8.41 13.38 -32.30
N GLU A 530 -9.45 14.13 -32.64
CA GLU A 530 -9.36 15.37 -33.42
C GLU A 530 -8.48 16.42 -32.74
N ARG A 531 -8.54 16.53 -31.41
CA ARG A 531 -7.68 17.44 -30.64
C ARG A 531 -6.21 17.05 -30.70
N GLN A 532 -5.90 15.76 -30.59
CA GLN A 532 -4.53 15.28 -30.76
C GLN A 532 -4.04 15.57 -32.18
N SER A 533 -4.82 15.21 -33.21
CA SER A 533 -4.42 15.40 -34.61
C SER A 533 -4.21 16.89 -34.91
N SER A 534 -5.08 17.75 -34.38
CA SER A 534 -4.95 19.21 -34.48
C SER A 534 -3.73 19.77 -33.77
N ALA A 535 -3.38 19.27 -32.59
CA ALA A 535 -2.17 19.67 -31.89
C ALA A 535 -0.92 19.28 -32.68
N THR A 536 -0.88 18.05 -33.20
CA THR A 536 0.24 17.57 -34.02
C THR A 536 0.37 18.33 -35.34
N SER A 537 -0.74 18.65 -36.03
CA SER A 537 -0.71 19.42 -37.28
C SER A 537 -0.31 20.88 -37.04
N PHE A 538 -0.81 21.51 -35.97
CA PHE A 538 -0.43 22.88 -35.58
C PHE A 538 1.09 23.03 -35.31
N LEU A 539 1.70 22.03 -34.66
CA LEU A 539 3.13 22.02 -34.37
C LEU A 539 3.99 21.67 -35.60
N SER A 540 3.52 20.75 -36.46
CA SER A 540 4.31 20.23 -37.58
C SER A 540 4.15 21.00 -38.90
N SER A 541 2.93 21.33 -39.31
CA SER A 541 2.59 21.97 -40.60
C SER A 541 2.08 23.40 -40.46
N GLY A 542 1.77 23.81 -39.23
CA GLY A 542 1.40 25.16 -38.89
C GLY A 542 0.00 25.62 -39.28
N VAL A 543 -0.89 24.65 -39.47
CA VAL A 543 -2.34 24.83 -39.64
C VAL A 543 -2.95 25.55 -38.43
N VAL A 544 -4.01 26.33 -38.64
CA VAL A 544 -4.75 27.01 -37.55
C VAL A 544 -5.29 25.98 -36.56
N PHE A 545 -5.06 26.22 -35.26
CA PHE A 545 -5.52 25.33 -34.21
C PHE A 545 -7.03 25.53 -33.98
N PRO A 546 -7.87 24.48 -34.09
CA PRO A 546 -9.32 24.61 -33.95
C PRO A 546 -9.71 24.88 -32.49
N LEU A 547 -10.57 25.87 -32.31
CA LEU A 547 -11.01 26.36 -31.00
C LEU A 547 -12.42 25.82 -30.71
N SER A 548 -12.51 24.55 -30.29
CA SER A 548 -13.81 23.93 -29.95
C SER A 548 -13.82 23.17 -28.62
N GLY A 549 -14.90 23.37 -27.85
CA GLY A 549 -15.13 22.77 -26.53
C GLY A 549 -14.32 23.42 -25.39
N PRO A 550 -14.09 22.73 -24.25
CA PRO A 550 -13.38 23.33 -23.12
C PRO A 550 -11.91 23.65 -23.44
N PRO A 551 -11.43 24.89 -23.24
CA PRO A 551 -10.10 25.33 -23.65
C PRO A 551 -8.97 24.59 -22.93
N TRP A 552 -9.21 24.14 -21.70
CA TRP A 552 -8.24 23.38 -20.93
C TRP A 552 -7.95 21.98 -21.52
N ILE A 553 -8.90 21.36 -22.23
CA ILE A 553 -8.66 20.02 -22.84
C ILE A 553 -7.71 20.20 -24.02
N SER A 554 -7.99 21.18 -24.89
CA SER A 554 -7.14 21.48 -26.02
C SER A 554 -5.74 21.95 -25.58
N ALA A 555 -5.65 22.70 -24.48
CA ALA A 555 -4.38 23.03 -23.84
C ALA A 555 -3.61 21.78 -23.38
N ALA A 556 -4.28 20.83 -22.73
CA ALA A 556 -3.65 19.59 -22.26
C ALA A 556 -3.05 18.78 -23.42
N PHE A 557 -3.80 18.59 -24.52
CA PHE A 557 -3.28 17.90 -25.71
C PHE A 557 -2.09 18.63 -26.32
N LEU A 558 -2.19 19.96 -26.51
CA LEU A 558 -1.10 20.76 -27.07
C LEU A 558 0.16 20.67 -26.20
N HIS A 559 0.00 20.83 -24.89
CA HIS A 559 1.09 20.74 -23.92
C HIS A 559 1.78 19.36 -23.97
N CYS A 560 1.00 18.28 -23.94
CA CYS A 560 1.54 16.92 -24.00
C CYS A 560 2.26 16.63 -25.34
N THR A 561 1.76 17.16 -26.46
CA THR A 561 2.43 17.03 -27.76
C THR A 561 3.73 17.80 -27.85
N VAL A 562 3.81 18.99 -27.24
CA VAL A 562 5.04 19.79 -27.18
C VAL A 562 6.12 19.01 -26.42
N GLN A 563 5.79 18.46 -25.26
CA GLN A 563 6.75 17.69 -24.45
C GLN A 563 7.26 16.41 -25.13
N GLN A 564 6.48 15.80 -26.03
CA GLN A 564 6.89 14.58 -26.74
C GLN A 564 7.82 14.88 -27.94
N GLN A 565 7.94 16.13 -28.39
CA GLN A 565 8.72 16.54 -29.57
C GLN A 565 9.86 17.50 -29.18
N SER A 566 11.04 16.99 -28.77
CA SER A 566 12.20 17.85 -28.41
C SER A 566 13.09 18.27 -29.60
N PRO A 567 13.87 19.39 -29.55
CA PRO A 567 13.89 20.45 -28.54
C PRO A 567 13.55 21.86 -29.08
N CYS A 568 13.29 22.72 -28.09
CA CYS A 568 12.91 24.13 -28.09
C CYS A 568 13.49 25.00 -29.22
N GLY A 569 12.60 25.83 -29.77
CA GLY A 569 12.92 26.84 -30.79
C GLY A 569 11.77 27.08 -31.77
N ARG A 570 10.99 26.04 -32.12
CA ARG A 570 9.77 26.17 -32.95
C ARG A 570 8.53 26.57 -32.13
N GLU A 571 8.59 26.42 -30.82
CA GLU A 571 7.46 26.55 -29.90
C GLU A 571 7.08 28.03 -29.67
N ARG A 572 8.05 28.93 -29.57
CA ARG A 572 7.80 30.38 -29.49
C ARG A 572 7.01 30.91 -30.70
N ASN A 573 7.32 30.42 -31.90
CA ASN A 573 6.57 30.74 -33.11
C ASN A 573 5.18 30.10 -33.11
N ALA A 574 4.97 28.98 -32.40
CA ALA A 574 3.66 28.39 -32.19
C ALA A 574 2.81 29.26 -31.25
N LEU A 575 3.33 29.70 -30.11
CA LEU A 575 2.63 30.59 -29.18
C LEU A 575 2.16 31.89 -29.85
N LYS A 576 3.00 32.50 -30.70
CA LYS A 576 2.62 33.70 -31.46
C LYS A 576 1.45 33.48 -32.43
N ARG A 577 1.37 32.29 -33.05
CA ARG A 577 0.27 31.92 -33.98
C ARG A 577 -1.04 31.64 -33.26
N LEU A 578 -0.98 31.28 -32.00
CA LEU A 578 -2.12 30.87 -31.19
C LEU A 578 -2.97 32.08 -30.76
N GLY A 579 -3.48 32.92 -31.67
CA GLY A 579 -4.27 34.11 -31.33
C GLY A 579 -4.41 35.21 -32.39
N THR A 580 -4.20 34.89 -33.68
CA THR A 580 -4.35 35.87 -34.77
C THR A 580 -5.79 36.04 -35.27
N ASP A 581 -6.74 35.23 -34.81
CA ASP A 581 -8.12 35.20 -35.30
C ASP A 581 -9.16 35.61 -34.22
N THR A 582 -10.38 35.93 -34.69
CA THR A 582 -11.51 36.60 -34.03
C THR A 582 -12.03 36.04 -32.69
N GLU A 583 -11.51 34.91 -32.20
CA GLU A 583 -11.90 34.27 -30.93
C GLU A 583 -10.89 34.50 -29.79
N HIS A 584 -10.55 35.77 -29.56
CA HIS A 584 -9.51 36.18 -28.61
C HIS A 584 -9.66 35.57 -27.21
N LEU A 585 -10.88 35.52 -26.65
CA LEU A 585 -11.07 35.05 -25.27
C LEU A 585 -10.74 33.56 -25.07
N PHE A 586 -11.02 32.72 -26.07
CA PHE A 586 -10.71 31.28 -26.01
C PHE A 586 -9.21 31.05 -26.05
N SER A 587 -8.51 31.71 -26.98
CA SER A 587 -7.05 31.59 -27.13
C SER A 587 -6.31 31.95 -25.85
N LEU A 588 -6.82 32.94 -25.12
CA LEU A 588 -6.27 33.40 -23.86
C LEU A 588 -6.52 32.43 -22.70
N GLN A 589 -7.71 31.84 -22.61
CA GLN A 589 -7.99 30.78 -21.63
C GLN A 589 -7.15 29.52 -21.89
N LEU A 590 -6.87 29.24 -23.16
CA LEU A 590 -5.97 28.16 -23.55
C LEU A 590 -4.54 28.41 -23.07
N LEU A 591 -4.02 29.63 -23.26
CA LEU A 591 -2.69 30.03 -22.76
C LEU A 591 -2.58 29.96 -21.23
N VAL A 592 -3.60 30.40 -20.49
CA VAL A 592 -3.62 30.26 -19.01
C VAL A 592 -3.62 28.78 -18.58
N SER A 593 -4.33 27.92 -19.33
CA SER A 593 -4.32 26.49 -19.07
C SER A 593 -2.96 25.85 -19.38
N LEU A 594 -2.27 26.30 -20.44
CA LEU A 594 -0.90 25.88 -20.75
C LEU A 594 0.08 26.28 -19.65
N LEU A 595 -0.04 27.51 -19.14
CA LEU A 595 0.76 27.99 -18.01
C LEU A 595 0.58 27.06 -16.79
N PHE A 596 -0.66 26.66 -16.49
CA PHE A 596 -0.92 25.74 -15.38
C PHE A 596 -0.18 24.40 -15.51
N PHE A 597 -0.22 23.75 -16.68
CA PHE A 597 0.49 22.49 -16.88
C PHE A 597 2.01 22.66 -16.77
N SER A 598 2.56 23.73 -17.37
CA SER A 598 3.99 24.03 -17.29
C SER A 598 4.46 24.24 -15.84
N LEU A 599 3.64 24.88 -15.00
CA LEU A 599 3.93 25.06 -13.57
C LEU A 599 3.92 23.74 -12.80
N MET A 600 2.99 22.84 -13.12
CA MET A 600 2.96 21.52 -12.48
C MET A 600 4.19 20.69 -12.85
N ASP A 601 4.65 20.77 -14.09
CA ASP A 601 5.87 20.08 -14.51
C ASP A 601 7.13 20.71 -13.91
N LEU A 602 7.16 22.04 -13.74
CA LEU A 602 8.22 22.73 -13.01
C LEU A 602 8.34 22.22 -11.57
N ILE A 603 7.20 22.04 -10.89
CA ILE A 603 7.15 21.47 -9.54
C ILE A 603 7.60 20.00 -9.56
N SER A 604 7.13 19.24 -10.54
CA SER A 604 7.46 17.82 -10.68
C SER A 604 8.96 17.59 -10.91
N ALA A 605 9.61 18.46 -11.71
CA ALA A 605 11.05 18.45 -11.93
C ALA A 605 11.84 18.69 -10.63
N LYS A 606 11.31 19.51 -9.71
CA LYS A 606 11.90 19.75 -8.37
C LYS A 606 11.68 18.58 -7.40
N ILE A 607 10.51 17.94 -7.42
CA ILE A 607 10.17 16.86 -6.47
C ILE A 607 10.74 15.50 -6.92
N ALA A 608 10.71 15.23 -8.21
CA ALA A 608 11.01 13.92 -8.79
C ALA A 608 11.85 14.07 -10.10
N PRO A 609 13.11 14.53 -10.01
CA PRO A 609 13.96 14.78 -11.19
C PRO A 609 14.22 13.51 -12.04
N LYS A 610 14.01 12.32 -11.47
CA LYS A 610 14.13 11.04 -12.18
C LYS A 610 13.01 10.77 -13.20
N GLU A 611 11.94 11.56 -13.23
CA GLU A 611 10.83 11.43 -14.19
C GLU A 611 11.11 12.07 -15.57
N GLY A 612 12.34 12.57 -15.79
CA GLY A 612 12.84 12.94 -17.12
C GLY A 612 12.41 14.32 -17.61
N VAL A 613 11.84 15.17 -16.74
CA VAL A 613 11.55 16.57 -17.03
C VAL A 613 12.67 17.42 -16.45
N ASP A 614 13.35 18.19 -17.30
CA ASP A 614 14.37 19.12 -16.86
C ASP A 614 13.74 20.41 -16.31
N PHE A 615 14.28 20.90 -15.20
CA PHE A 615 13.75 22.07 -14.51
C PHE A 615 13.94 23.34 -15.34
N GLN A 616 15.10 23.49 -15.97
CA GLN A 616 15.45 24.71 -16.70
C GLN A 616 14.59 24.88 -17.95
N THR A 617 14.45 23.82 -18.74
CA THR A 617 13.54 23.81 -19.91
C THR A 617 12.08 24.09 -19.53
N SER A 618 11.60 23.53 -18.42
CA SER A 618 10.25 23.80 -17.92
C SER A 618 10.06 25.24 -17.46
N LEU A 619 11.09 25.83 -16.84
CA LEU A 619 11.09 27.23 -16.41
C LEU A 619 11.07 28.17 -17.62
N GLU A 620 11.95 27.95 -18.61
CA GLU A 620 12.00 28.74 -19.85
C GLU A 620 10.66 28.73 -20.58
N TRP A 621 10.05 27.55 -20.72
CA TRP A 621 8.74 27.40 -21.34
C TRP A 621 7.64 28.14 -20.58
N SER A 622 7.65 28.07 -19.25
CA SER A 622 6.70 28.79 -18.40
C SER A 622 6.84 30.30 -18.54
N LEU A 623 8.08 30.81 -18.62
CA LEU A 623 8.37 32.23 -18.82
C LEU A 623 7.91 32.72 -20.19
N GLU A 624 8.10 31.93 -21.27
CA GLU A 624 7.63 32.29 -22.61
C GLU A 624 6.10 32.38 -22.70
N ILE A 625 5.38 31.46 -22.07
CA ILE A 625 3.91 31.49 -22.01
C ILE A 625 3.44 32.73 -21.25
N LEU A 626 4.07 33.04 -20.11
CA LEU A 626 3.73 34.19 -19.29
C LEU A 626 3.94 35.51 -20.04
N GLN A 627 5.07 35.64 -20.74
CA GLN A 627 5.38 36.82 -21.54
C GLN A 627 4.34 37.03 -22.65
N CYS A 628 3.89 35.96 -23.32
CA CYS A 628 2.81 36.01 -24.31
C CYS A 628 1.46 36.43 -23.70
N LEU A 629 1.14 35.98 -22.48
CA LEU A 629 -0.06 36.39 -21.75
C LEU A 629 -0.05 37.88 -21.37
N GLU A 630 1.12 38.39 -20.99
CA GLU A 630 1.32 39.81 -20.64
C GLU A 630 1.20 40.72 -21.88
N GLU A 631 1.87 40.37 -22.98
CA GLU A 631 1.77 41.09 -24.27
C GLU A 631 0.33 41.22 -24.74
N ARG A 632 -0.49 40.19 -24.50
CA ARG A 632 -1.91 40.14 -24.90
C ARG A 632 -2.86 40.61 -23.82
N GLY A 633 -2.33 40.91 -22.64
CA GLY A 633 -3.03 41.67 -21.64
C GLY A 633 -4.13 40.96 -20.87
N MET A 634 -3.97 39.66 -20.63
CA MET A 634 -4.92 38.88 -19.86
C MET A 634 -4.51 38.68 -18.42
N SER A 635 -5.50 38.80 -17.54
CA SER A 635 -5.36 38.50 -16.12
C SER A 635 -5.20 37.00 -15.92
N TRP A 636 -3.98 36.60 -15.61
CA TRP A 636 -3.60 35.25 -15.17
C TRP A 636 -3.50 35.05 -13.64
N PRO A 637 -3.42 36.08 -12.76
CA PRO A 637 -3.36 35.89 -11.30
C PRO A 637 -4.56 35.12 -10.71
N LEU A 638 -5.69 35.06 -11.43
CA LEU A 638 -6.84 34.22 -11.08
C LEU A 638 -6.51 32.72 -11.02
N LEU A 639 -5.46 32.26 -11.71
CA LEU A 639 -4.92 30.90 -11.59
C LEU A 639 -4.34 30.61 -10.19
N PHE A 640 -4.05 31.66 -9.43
CA PHE A 640 -3.42 31.61 -8.10
C PHE A 640 -4.39 31.99 -6.95
N HIS A 641 -5.67 32.25 -7.25
CA HIS A 641 -6.85 32.18 -6.33
C HIS A 641 -6.72 31.31 -5.05
N SER A 642 -7.44 31.48 -3.94
CA SER A 642 -7.90 30.29 -3.18
C SER A 642 -9.34 29.98 -3.59
N ALA A 643 -9.76 28.71 -3.55
CA ALA A 643 -11.06 28.28 -4.09
C ALA A 643 -12.28 28.95 -3.43
N GLU A 644 -12.08 29.62 -2.28
CA GLU A 644 -13.17 30.16 -1.45
C GLU A 644 -13.75 31.49 -1.95
N LYS A 645 -13.05 32.25 -2.81
CA LYS A 645 -13.43 33.65 -3.11
C LYS A 645 -13.86 33.96 -4.55
N ASP A 646 -13.68 33.07 -5.52
CA ASP A 646 -14.25 33.27 -6.87
C ASP A 646 -14.51 31.93 -7.63
N PRO A 647 -15.77 31.49 -7.82
CA PRO A 647 -16.04 30.06 -7.92
C PRO A 647 -16.00 29.41 -9.32
N ARG A 648 -15.57 30.04 -10.43
CA ARG A 648 -15.96 29.49 -11.76
C ARG A 648 -14.92 29.29 -12.86
N LYS A 649 -13.84 30.09 -12.98
CA LYS A 649 -13.04 30.07 -14.23
C LYS A 649 -11.94 29.01 -14.29
N TYR A 650 -11.16 28.81 -13.22
CA TYR A 650 -10.01 27.88 -13.22
C TYR A 650 -10.08 26.79 -12.14
N HIS A 651 -11.23 26.65 -11.49
CA HIS A 651 -11.46 25.63 -10.46
C HIS A 651 -11.15 24.22 -10.98
N VAL A 652 -11.56 23.92 -12.22
CA VAL A 652 -11.37 22.60 -12.87
C VAL A 652 -9.89 22.19 -12.92
N LEU A 653 -8.99 23.13 -13.25
CA LEU A 653 -7.55 22.86 -13.33
C LEU A 653 -6.99 22.46 -11.96
N ARG A 654 -7.38 23.18 -10.91
CA ARG A 654 -6.87 22.98 -9.56
C ARG A 654 -7.49 21.80 -8.85
N SER A 655 -8.79 21.56 -9.05
CA SER A 655 -9.47 20.39 -8.48
C SER A 655 -8.87 19.08 -9.00
N ALA A 656 -8.29 19.10 -10.20
CA ALA A 656 -7.64 17.95 -10.81
C ALA A 656 -6.21 17.72 -10.33
N ALA A 657 -5.53 18.74 -9.78
CA ALA A 657 -4.15 18.62 -9.36
C ALA A 657 -4.06 18.00 -7.97
N SER A 658 -2.96 17.29 -7.73
CA SER A 658 -2.66 16.71 -6.43
C SER A 658 -2.50 17.79 -5.36
N ASP A 659 -2.88 17.47 -4.13
CA ASP A 659 -2.81 18.43 -3.02
C ASP A 659 -1.34 18.82 -2.73
N ARG A 660 -0.40 17.89 -2.95
CA ARG A 660 1.04 18.15 -2.82
C ARG A 660 1.54 19.20 -3.82
N HIS A 661 1.13 19.11 -5.09
CA HIS A 661 1.55 20.08 -6.11
C HIS A 661 0.86 21.43 -5.91
N ILE A 662 -0.42 21.43 -5.49
CA ILE A 662 -1.12 22.68 -5.13
C ILE A 662 -0.42 23.38 -3.96
N ARG A 663 0.01 22.64 -2.93
CA ARG A 663 0.80 23.21 -1.82
C ARG A 663 2.13 23.80 -2.27
N LEU A 664 2.76 23.25 -3.31
CA LEU A 664 4.07 23.69 -3.81
C LEU A 664 3.98 24.74 -4.93
N LEU A 665 2.77 25.18 -5.31
CA LEU A 665 2.56 26.29 -6.24
C LEU A 665 3.32 27.58 -5.87
N PRO A 666 3.47 27.97 -4.59
CA PRO A 666 4.29 29.12 -4.21
C PRO A 666 5.74 29.06 -4.69
N VAL A 667 6.34 27.87 -4.68
CA VAL A 667 7.72 27.66 -5.16
C VAL A 667 7.79 27.93 -6.66
N ALA A 668 6.81 27.44 -7.42
CA ALA A 668 6.74 27.67 -8.87
C ALA A 668 6.47 29.15 -9.21
N PHE A 669 5.55 29.80 -8.49
CA PHE A 669 5.23 31.21 -8.68
C PHE A 669 6.46 32.12 -8.50
N TYR A 670 7.22 31.93 -7.41
CA TYR A 670 8.42 32.73 -7.16
C TYR A 670 9.61 32.35 -8.04
N SER A 671 9.59 31.18 -8.68
CA SER A 671 10.56 30.86 -9.73
C SER A 671 10.34 31.71 -11.00
N LEU A 672 9.13 32.24 -11.21
CA LEU A 672 8.78 33.11 -12.34
C LEU A 672 9.12 34.60 -12.14
N THR A 673 9.74 34.96 -11.00
CA THR A 673 10.12 36.35 -10.68
C THR A 673 10.81 37.12 -11.82
N PRO A 674 11.66 36.50 -12.69
CA PRO A 674 12.29 37.22 -13.80
C PRO A 674 11.34 37.94 -14.77
N CYS A 675 10.08 37.48 -14.91
CA CYS A 675 9.09 38.12 -15.77
C CYS A 675 8.22 39.18 -15.05
N PHE A 676 8.35 39.35 -13.74
CA PHE A 676 7.52 40.30 -13.01
C PHE A 676 8.04 41.73 -13.20
N HIS A 677 7.42 42.46 -14.13
CA HIS A 677 7.76 43.84 -14.47
C HIS A 677 6.78 44.86 -13.84
N GLN A 678 7.19 46.13 -13.76
CA GLN A 678 6.41 47.21 -13.14
C GLN A 678 5.03 47.40 -13.79
N GLU A 679 4.90 47.15 -15.10
CA GLU A 679 3.63 47.23 -15.82
C GLU A 679 2.58 46.26 -15.27
N LEU A 680 3.00 45.05 -14.88
CA LEU A 680 2.11 44.04 -14.29
C LEU A 680 1.54 44.52 -12.95
N LEU A 681 2.38 45.12 -12.11
CA LEU A 681 2.00 45.64 -10.78
C LEU A 681 0.94 46.76 -10.86
N THR A 682 0.98 47.54 -11.93
CA THR A 682 0.02 48.64 -12.16
C THR A 682 -1.27 48.18 -12.83
N ARG A 683 -1.19 47.17 -13.70
CA ARG A 683 -2.31 46.66 -14.49
C ARG A 683 -3.23 45.72 -13.71
N GLU A 684 -2.68 44.88 -12.83
CA GLU A 684 -3.42 43.82 -12.14
C GLU A 684 -3.52 44.12 -10.63
N PRO A 685 -4.62 44.72 -10.14
CA PRO A 685 -4.76 45.10 -8.73
C PRO A 685 -4.79 43.89 -7.78
N ALA A 686 -5.17 42.70 -8.28
CA ALA A 686 -5.19 41.46 -7.51
C ALA A 686 -3.81 40.82 -7.34
N PHE A 687 -2.80 41.23 -8.12
CA PHE A 687 -1.48 40.59 -8.13
C PHE A 687 -0.76 40.71 -6.78
N LEU A 688 -0.78 41.89 -6.16
CA LEU A 688 -0.11 42.12 -4.87
C LEU A 688 -0.69 41.21 -3.76
N TYR A 689 -2.02 41.03 -3.75
CA TYR A 689 -2.69 40.14 -2.80
C TYR A 689 -2.24 38.68 -2.99
N VAL A 690 -2.23 38.20 -4.24
CA VAL A 690 -1.79 36.83 -4.58
C VAL A 690 -0.34 36.59 -4.20
N ALA A 691 0.55 37.52 -4.55
CA ALA A 691 1.97 37.40 -4.24
C ALA A 691 2.19 37.33 -2.72
N LEU A 692 1.53 38.20 -1.94
CA LEU A 692 1.64 38.18 -0.49
C LEU A 692 1.07 36.88 0.13
N ASP A 693 -0.10 36.42 -0.33
CA ASP A 693 -0.68 35.16 0.13
C ASP A 693 0.26 33.97 -0.12
N PHE A 694 0.86 33.91 -1.31
CA PHE A 694 1.80 32.86 -1.69
C PHE A 694 3.12 32.94 -0.90
N TYR A 695 3.56 34.14 -0.53
CA TYR A 695 4.72 34.31 0.36
C TYR A 695 4.44 33.76 1.76
N ILE A 696 3.26 34.08 2.32
CA ILE A 696 2.82 33.55 3.61
C ILE A 696 2.73 32.02 3.56
N GLN A 697 2.16 31.45 2.50
CA GLN A 697 2.11 30.01 2.31
C GLN A 697 3.51 29.39 2.21
N LEU A 698 4.43 30.02 1.48
CA LEU A 698 5.82 29.58 1.34
C LEU A 698 6.55 29.57 2.70
N LEU A 699 6.37 30.62 3.51
CA LEU A 699 6.94 30.68 4.87
C LEU A 699 6.36 29.58 5.77
N ARG A 700 5.05 29.33 5.71
CA ARG A 700 4.40 28.25 6.49
C ARG A 700 4.94 26.87 6.13
N LEU A 701 5.16 26.58 4.84
CA LEU A 701 5.76 25.32 4.40
C LEU A 701 7.16 25.12 4.99
N PHE A 702 7.94 26.20 5.05
CA PHE A 702 9.29 26.17 5.63
C PHE A 702 9.28 26.00 7.16
N VAL A 703 8.43 26.75 7.86
CA VAL A 703 8.29 26.67 9.33
C VAL A 703 7.75 25.30 9.77
N GLU A 704 6.84 24.69 8.99
CA GLU A 704 6.32 23.36 9.28
C GLU A 704 7.30 22.23 8.92
N GLY A 705 8.37 22.50 8.15
CA GLY A 705 9.36 21.51 7.74
C GLY A 705 8.82 20.39 6.85
N LYS A 706 7.63 20.55 6.26
CA LYS A 706 6.95 19.53 5.44
C LYS A 706 7.20 19.77 3.96
N ASP A 707 7.48 18.69 3.23
CA ASP A 707 7.48 18.62 1.76
C ASP A 707 8.54 19.43 0.98
N LEU A 708 9.52 20.05 1.65
CA LEU A 708 10.66 20.67 0.95
C LEU A 708 11.61 19.61 0.39
N PRO A 709 12.05 19.72 -0.88
CA PRO A 709 13.10 18.85 -1.41
C PRO A 709 14.40 19.10 -0.63
N GLN A 710 14.76 18.18 0.26
CA GLN A 710 16.06 18.18 0.92
C GLN A 710 17.13 17.77 -0.10
N SER A 711 18.27 18.46 -0.14
CA SER A 711 19.39 17.99 -0.95
C SER A 711 19.99 16.76 -0.27
N ASP A 712 19.90 15.59 -0.91
CA ASP A 712 20.63 14.40 -0.49
C ASP A 712 22.14 14.65 -0.66
N GLN A 713 22.79 15.21 0.36
CA GLN A 713 24.25 15.15 0.51
C GLN A 713 24.62 13.92 1.35
N ALA A 714 24.44 12.74 0.78
CA ALA A 714 25.04 11.51 1.28
C ALA A 714 25.71 10.76 0.13
N GLY A 715 26.93 11.20 -0.22
CA GLY A 715 27.93 10.42 -0.94
C GLY A 715 27.83 10.42 -2.47
N GLN A 716 28.47 11.40 -3.13
CA GLN A 716 29.50 11.23 -4.18
C GLN A 716 29.68 12.53 -5.01
N SER A 717 30.90 13.07 -4.97
CA SER A 717 31.58 14.03 -5.87
C SER A 717 30.96 15.43 -6.17
N PRO A 718 31.79 16.50 -6.22
CA PRO A 718 31.33 17.87 -6.43
C PRO A 718 31.18 18.18 -7.93
N GLY A 719 29.94 18.28 -8.42
CA GLY A 719 29.60 18.99 -9.66
C GLY A 719 29.15 20.42 -9.35
N PRO A 720 29.26 21.38 -10.31
CA PRO A 720 29.04 22.80 -10.03
C PRO A 720 27.59 23.10 -9.62
N ALA A 721 27.48 23.98 -8.63
CA ALA A 721 26.29 24.39 -7.91
C ALA A 721 25.23 25.10 -8.78
N GLU A 722 24.03 24.53 -8.93
CA GLU A 722 22.82 25.25 -9.43
C GLU A 722 21.48 24.67 -8.94
N HIS A 723 21.45 23.85 -7.87
CA HIS A 723 20.18 23.40 -7.29
C HIS A 723 19.79 24.36 -6.17
N GLY A 724 19.10 25.45 -6.54
CA GLY A 724 18.77 26.54 -5.62
C GLY A 724 18.10 26.04 -4.33
N ASP A 725 18.72 26.43 -3.21
CA ASP A 725 18.30 26.15 -1.84
C ASP A 725 16.86 26.70 -1.62
N PRO A 726 15.93 25.97 -0.97
CA PRO A 726 14.64 26.52 -0.54
C PRO A 726 14.72 27.91 0.11
N LEU A 727 15.82 28.19 0.83
CA LEU A 727 16.11 29.51 1.41
C LEU A 727 16.35 30.61 0.36
N GLU A 728 16.93 30.27 -0.80
CA GLU A 728 17.14 31.23 -1.89
C GLU A 728 15.81 31.69 -2.50
N VAL A 729 14.84 30.79 -2.66
CA VAL A 729 13.50 31.13 -3.18
C VAL A 729 12.78 32.07 -2.20
N ILE A 730 12.85 31.80 -0.90
CA ILE A 730 12.27 32.67 0.14
C ILE A 730 12.93 34.05 0.14
N SER A 731 14.27 34.09 0.05
CA SER A 731 15.01 35.37 0.02
C SER A 731 14.66 36.20 -1.23
N THR A 732 14.45 35.52 -2.36
CA THR A 732 14.11 36.16 -3.64
C THR A 732 12.68 36.68 -3.61
N ALA A 733 11.74 35.90 -3.06
CA ALA A 733 10.36 36.32 -2.84
C ALA A 733 10.27 37.57 -1.95
N ARG A 734 11.00 37.57 -0.82
CA ARG A 734 11.05 38.70 0.11
C ARG A 734 11.61 39.97 -0.55
N ARG A 735 12.74 39.84 -1.26
CA ARG A 735 13.36 40.96 -2.00
C ARG A 735 12.43 41.53 -3.07
N PHE A 736 11.75 40.66 -3.82
CA PHE A 736 10.77 41.07 -4.82
C PHE A 736 9.62 41.87 -4.20
N LEU A 737 8.98 41.35 -3.15
CA LEU A 737 7.85 42.01 -2.50
C LEU A 737 8.21 43.38 -1.93
N LEU A 738 9.35 43.49 -1.24
CA LEU A 738 9.83 44.78 -0.71
C LEU A 738 10.07 45.82 -1.81
N GLY A 739 10.49 45.39 -3.00
CA GLY A 739 10.65 46.26 -4.17
C GLY A 739 9.33 46.58 -4.90
N ALA A 740 8.36 45.67 -4.89
CA ALA A 740 7.09 45.80 -5.59
C ALA A 740 6.06 46.67 -4.84
N ILE A 741 5.99 46.55 -3.50
CA ILE A 741 5.01 47.28 -2.67
C ILE A 741 4.99 48.80 -2.92
N PRO A 742 6.13 49.51 -2.98
CA PRO A 742 6.15 50.95 -3.23
C PRO A 742 5.62 51.35 -4.62
N GLN A 743 5.56 50.41 -5.58
CA GLN A 743 5.19 50.66 -6.97
C GLN A 743 3.73 50.31 -7.28
N CYS A 744 3.01 49.68 -6.34
CA CYS A 744 1.62 49.27 -6.52
C CYS A 744 0.65 50.45 -6.33
N PRO A 745 -0.44 50.51 -7.12
CA PRO A 745 -1.47 51.53 -6.95
C PRO A 745 -2.27 51.31 -5.65
N ALA A 746 -2.86 52.38 -5.11
CA ALA A 746 -3.63 52.34 -3.86
C ALA A 746 -4.78 51.31 -3.87
N GLN A 747 -5.33 51.01 -5.05
CA GLN A 747 -6.40 50.03 -5.25
C GLN A 747 -5.97 48.59 -4.91
N SER A 748 -4.69 48.25 -5.09
CA SER A 748 -4.16 46.91 -4.82
C SER A 748 -4.10 46.57 -3.32
N PHE A 749 -4.12 47.58 -2.44
CA PHE A 749 -4.02 47.40 -0.99
C PHE A 749 -5.36 47.10 -0.29
N GLY A 750 -6.50 47.21 -1.00
CA GLY A 750 -7.82 47.04 -0.41
C GLY A 750 -8.04 45.67 0.25
N ASN A 751 -7.65 44.58 -0.43
CA ASN A 751 -7.82 43.21 0.05
C ASN A 751 -6.65 42.70 0.90
N VAL A 752 -5.50 43.38 0.84
CA VAL A 752 -4.25 43.01 1.54
C VAL A 752 -4.41 43.11 3.06
N ARG A 753 -5.31 43.96 3.56
CA ARG A 753 -5.59 44.12 5.00
C ARG A 753 -5.99 42.81 5.69
N LEU A 754 -6.59 41.87 4.97
CA LEU A 754 -6.99 40.56 5.50
C LEU A 754 -5.79 39.63 5.79
N LEU A 755 -4.63 39.88 5.18
CA LEU A 755 -3.42 39.06 5.32
C LEU A 755 -2.37 39.69 6.25
N LEU A 756 -2.58 40.95 6.68
CA LEU A 756 -1.62 41.71 7.49
C LEU A 756 -1.32 41.05 8.83
N ALA A 757 -2.33 40.57 9.56
CA ALA A 757 -2.12 39.96 10.88
C ALA A 757 -1.22 38.70 10.78
N THR A 758 -1.50 37.85 9.79
CA THR A 758 -0.69 36.65 9.50
C THR A 758 0.73 36.99 9.04
N CYS A 759 0.90 38.08 8.28
CA CYS A 759 2.20 38.55 7.84
C CYS A 759 3.01 39.14 9.01
N GLU A 760 2.38 39.82 9.96
CA GLU A 760 3.02 40.39 11.15
C GLU A 760 3.63 39.30 12.05
N GLU A 761 2.96 38.15 12.15
CA GLU A 761 3.46 36.97 12.89
C GLU A 761 4.67 36.29 12.21
N LEU A 762 4.70 36.24 10.86
CA LEU A 762 5.69 35.47 10.09
C LEU A 762 6.86 36.31 9.55
N ASP A 763 6.63 37.56 9.14
CA ASP A 763 7.62 38.53 8.67
C ASP A 763 7.22 39.96 9.06
N PRO A 764 7.64 40.45 10.24
CA PRO A 764 7.25 41.76 10.76
C PRO A 764 7.80 42.94 9.93
N GLU A 765 8.92 42.78 9.22
CA GLU A 765 9.51 43.84 8.40
C GLU A 765 8.67 44.09 7.14
N LEU A 766 8.17 43.02 6.53
CA LEU A 766 7.27 43.12 5.38
C LEU A 766 5.92 43.72 5.80
N ALA A 767 5.38 43.31 6.96
CA ALA A 767 4.13 43.84 7.51
C ALA A 767 4.22 45.36 7.78
N ALA A 768 5.31 45.84 8.36
CA ALA A 768 5.55 47.26 8.59
C ALA A 768 5.58 48.07 7.27
N THR A 769 6.19 47.49 6.23
CA THR A 769 6.24 48.10 4.89
C THR A 769 4.84 48.19 4.27
N LEU A 770 4.04 47.13 4.35
CA LEU A 770 2.65 47.14 3.89
C LEU A 770 1.78 48.16 4.63
N LEU A 771 1.95 48.29 5.95
CA LEU A 771 1.23 49.29 6.76
C LEU A 771 1.58 50.73 6.36
N ARG A 772 2.84 50.99 6.01
CA ARG A 772 3.30 52.31 5.55
C ARG A 772 2.62 52.74 4.25
N PHE A 773 2.51 51.84 3.27
CA PHE A 773 1.97 52.15 1.94
C PHE A 773 0.45 51.93 1.79
N SER A 774 -0.19 51.26 2.75
CA SER A 774 -1.66 51.06 2.78
C SER A 774 -2.44 52.17 3.49
N ARG A 775 -1.74 53.14 4.12
CA ARG A 775 -2.37 54.34 4.69
C ARG A 775 -2.73 55.31 3.55
N PRO A 776 -4.01 55.69 3.40
CA PRO A 776 -4.35 56.76 2.46
C PRO A 776 -3.64 58.04 2.88
N ALA A 777 -3.12 58.80 1.92
CA ALA A 777 -2.66 60.16 2.15
C ALA A 777 -3.86 61.00 2.59
N VAL A 778 -4.13 61.04 3.90
CA VAL A 778 -4.89 62.13 4.50
C VAL A 778 -4.06 63.38 4.23
N ALA A 779 -4.71 64.39 3.68
CA ALA A 779 -4.15 65.69 3.34
C ALA A 779 -3.11 66.14 4.38
N MET A 780 -1.88 66.34 3.94
CA MET A 780 -0.96 67.24 4.64
C MET A 780 -1.46 68.67 4.43
N GLU A 781 -2.56 69.02 5.09
CA GLU A 781 -2.91 70.40 5.41
C GLU A 781 -3.39 70.41 6.86
N LEU A 782 -2.69 71.23 7.66
CA LEU A 782 -2.95 71.60 9.06
C LEU A 782 -2.55 70.58 10.14
N ASP A 783 -1.37 70.80 10.70
CA ASP A 783 -1.26 71.21 12.11
C ASP A 783 0.00 72.08 12.28
N GLU A 784 -0.18 73.38 12.12
CA GLU A 784 0.55 74.35 12.92
C GLU A 784 0.06 74.23 14.38
N GLU A 785 0.97 74.51 15.32
CA GLU A 785 0.75 74.71 16.77
C GLU A 785 0.70 73.45 17.67
N LEU A 786 1.86 73.02 18.21
CA LEU A 786 2.50 73.66 19.38
C LEU A 786 3.70 72.87 19.92
N VAL A 787 4.83 73.58 19.91
CA VAL A 787 5.95 73.59 20.86
C VAL A 787 5.65 72.98 22.24
N LEU A 788 6.50 72.06 22.70
CA LEU A 788 7.13 72.07 24.04
C LEU A 788 8.13 70.90 24.19
N PHE A 789 9.38 71.17 23.81
CA PHE A 789 10.69 70.85 24.44
C PHE A 789 11.80 70.66 23.39
#